data_AF-A0A4R1R0N1-F1
#
_entry.id   AF-A0A4R1R0N1-F1
#
_cell.length_a   1.000
_cell.length_b   1.000
_cell.length_c   1.000
_cell.angle_alpha   90.00
_cell.angle_beta   90.00
_cell.angle_gamma   90.00
#
_symmetry.space_group_name_H-M   'P 1'
#
loop_
_entity.id
_entity.type
_entity.pdbx_description
1 polymer ?
#
loop_
_entity_poly.entity_id
_entity_poly.type
_entity_poly.pdbx_seq_one_letter_code
_entity_poly.pdbx_strand_id
1 'polypeptide(L)'
;MKIGKLATGCLGFLGGVVIALMNPMICSAAPEGYTEYKVQGHSISFPDDWYVMYEGKEDLEEIYTMYQLDSYESFQKRLDGAILEAVNAADVDLNSQTGALKSENGMDLFMLEDTEKFSLEYKELKEQPEDVQQSFLEAYGKQMKSESGMNLGDTYLVEGTNADFAVITLSYQDYHYIVAGTVSGGRVFTIMTLSRNEEEVISEKEKIVGEILQSYCLEETAVSADGGNKAEDTAVTKQSPENVTTEKEVIEISLGIFIILLFVLLLVGVKGKKKQEFHEDAFSLSVMKGLQGFCAAGIILHHLAQAITQNNNLDKGTLNLMCDIGVFFVGVFFFCSGYGVYTSLKTKPDYLKGFLTKRLSTILVPFYTGNTIFVLTAILFGETFTKAELISALTGWVLLNTQLWFIVEIFILYIVFYIIFKILKNEKTAFIFMGVFIIAIMTASLFLGHDFRTKSGGAWLRGEWWYNSILLFYVGMIFSRYYNVLISNIKKNYRLWLSAGLIGSGIFYALTEYMLKTKGYWSEWDGHPGYLEKIQTLSCQLPMIIFMVITFFLVTMKFQFKNNFLAFLGKIAIELYIIHNLFIIYLRNQIEIKNDFIYIISVYILAISMAVLLHEFDQRAIALIIGKKPGGGGGEGIEAPKDTKLNSQKEYFIDCMRLLMTFFVVFIHSPFGGKAGEIFFCFGKMAVPFFIVVSGYFCFSDKTEIFEKRIKKQAKRIFMLCVGANFLYVYLYLIGNKLGLMPVGIQKRVNDSSIVDLLLYNQSPVADHLWFLGSLFYALILMLVLIKIKIHKNFLFLAPVFLCIYLYLAYNGEGEFIKYRNVLIVTLPYFMMGCLIHRYKQKIREIIKPGILISTAAAFGLFVAGEYLIWKNTGVPYLSIEVLVYLVVLICLYYPNIGSKGIVWWLGSKCTLPVYIWHMSVLWFFWFAYTSITKAYPVAVTVTAFVLPLLLSAFIEKIKQHSRVKLV
;
A
#
# COMPACT_ATOMS: atom_id res chain seq x y z
N MET A 1 29.07 -17.86 -42.81
CA MET A 1 29.67 -16.61 -43.34
C MET A 1 28.66 -15.62 -43.95
N LYS A 2 27.49 -16.03 -44.48
CA LYS A 2 26.44 -15.10 -44.99
C LYS A 2 25.44 -14.54 -43.95
N ILE A 3 25.48 -14.99 -42.69
CA ILE A 3 24.55 -14.55 -41.62
C ILE A 3 25.13 -13.40 -40.76
N GLY A 4 26.46 -13.27 -40.69
CA GLY A 4 27.13 -12.18 -39.97
C GLY A 4 26.81 -10.79 -40.54
N LYS A 5 26.61 -10.69 -41.87
CA LYS A 5 26.33 -9.42 -42.56
C LYS A 5 24.94 -8.84 -42.27
N LEU A 6 23.94 -9.67 -41.90
CA LEU A 6 22.59 -9.19 -41.60
C LEU A 6 22.50 -8.59 -40.19
N ALA A 7 23.25 -9.16 -39.22
CA ALA A 7 23.30 -8.66 -37.85
C ALA A 7 24.13 -7.36 -37.73
N THR A 8 25.22 -7.22 -38.49
CA THR A 8 25.97 -5.95 -38.59
C THR A 8 25.23 -4.88 -39.40
N GLY A 9 24.35 -5.27 -40.32
CA GLY A 9 23.55 -4.31 -41.12
C GLY A 9 22.52 -3.54 -40.31
N CYS A 10 21.86 -4.19 -39.34
CA CYS A 10 20.91 -3.53 -38.44
C CYS A 10 21.60 -2.65 -37.38
N LEU A 11 22.80 -3.03 -36.90
CA LEU A 11 23.59 -2.24 -35.95
C LEU A 11 24.29 -1.05 -36.63
N GLY A 12 24.72 -1.19 -37.89
CA GLY A 12 25.37 -0.10 -38.65
C GLY A 12 24.41 1.02 -39.08
N PHE A 13 23.13 0.71 -39.32
CA PHE A 13 22.12 1.71 -39.65
C PHE A 13 21.73 2.57 -38.42
N LEU A 14 21.73 1.98 -37.21
CA LEU A 14 21.53 2.68 -35.94
C LEU A 14 22.75 3.52 -35.54
N GLY A 15 23.97 3.04 -35.78
CA GLY A 15 25.19 3.79 -35.47
C GLY A 15 25.45 5.00 -36.38
N GLY A 16 25.00 4.97 -37.63
CA GLY A 16 25.18 6.07 -38.59
C GLY A 16 24.31 7.31 -38.35
N VAL A 17 23.20 7.16 -37.62
CA VAL A 17 22.27 8.27 -37.30
C VAL A 17 22.68 9.00 -36.02
N VAL A 18 23.41 8.33 -35.11
CA VAL A 18 23.79 8.86 -33.78
C VAL A 18 24.90 9.91 -33.86
N ILE A 19 25.75 9.88 -34.89
CA ILE A 19 26.91 10.80 -35.01
C ILE A 19 26.51 12.19 -35.55
N ALA A 20 25.31 12.34 -36.12
CA ALA A 20 24.89 13.58 -36.80
C ALA A 20 24.11 14.58 -35.92
N LEU A 21 23.76 14.24 -34.67
CA LEU A 21 22.79 15.00 -33.87
C LEU A 21 23.34 15.58 -32.55
N MET A 22 24.66 15.54 -32.33
CA MET A 22 25.29 16.11 -31.13
C MET A 22 25.78 17.54 -31.41
N ASN A 23 24.93 18.53 -31.16
CA ASN A 23 25.37 19.89 -30.86
C ASN A 23 24.38 20.54 -29.86
N PRO A 24 24.81 21.07 -28.70
CA PRO A 24 23.91 21.54 -27.66
C PRO A 24 23.72 23.07 -27.67
N MET A 25 22.51 23.54 -27.39
CA MET A 25 22.28 24.81 -26.69
C MET A 25 21.01 24.71 -25.84
N ILE A 26 21.04 25.42 -24.71
CA ILE A 26 20.25 25.26 -23.48
C ILE A 26 19.20 26.37 -23.37
N CYS A 27 18.01 26.05 -22.83
CA CYS A 27 17.26 26.79 -21.79
C CYS A 27 15.89 26.11 -21.57
N SER A 28 15.52 25.83 -20.32
CA SER A 28 14.21 25.27 -19.91
C SER A 28 13.43 26.29 -19.08
N ALA A 29 12.13 26.42 -19.37
CA ALA A 29 11.16 27.27 -18.70
C ALA A 29 10.32 26.48 -17.68
N ALA A 30 9.70 27.21 -16.75
CA ALA A 30 8.87 26.72 -15.65
C ALA A 30 7.46 26.20 -16.09
N PRO A 31 6.76 25.43 -15.23
CA PRO A 31 5.41 24.91 -15.51
C PRO A 31 4.32 25.99 -15.42
N GLU A 32 3.22 25.82 -16.19
CA GLU A 32 2.07 26.74 -16.19
C GLU A 32 1.37 26.86 -14.82
N GLY A 33 0.96 28.07 -14.47
CA GLY A 33 0.31 28.40 -13.19
C GLY A 33 1.28 28.92 -12.13
N TYR A 34 2.58 28.88 -12.41
CA TYR A 34 3.64 29.30 -11.50
C TYR A 34 4.73 30.10 -12.23
N THR A 35 5.15 31.22 -11.65
CA THR A 35 6.30 32.01 -12.08
C THR A 35 7.55 31.59 -11.31
N GLU A 36 8.58 31.15 -12.02
CA GLU A 36 9.85 30.69 -11.45
C GLU A 36 10.87 31.83 -11.39
N TYR A 37 11.36 32.12 -10.19
CA TYR A 37 12.40 33.10 -9.93
C TYR A 37 13.70 32.38 -9.57
N LYS A 38 14.80 32.79 -10.18
CA LYS A 38 16.13 32.26 -9.84
C LYS A 38 16.84 33.20 -8.89
N VAL A 39 17.11 32.71 -7.69
CA VAL A 39 17.88 33.42 -6.67
C VAL A 39 19.12 32.57 -6.37
N GLN A 40 20.31 33.11 -6.62
CA GLN A 40 21.61 32.44 -6.39
C GLN A 40 21.67 30.99 -6.91
N GLY A 41 21.21 30.77 -8.15
CA GLY A 41 21.28 29.46 -8.81
C GLY A 41 20.22 28.43 -8.39
N HIS A 42 19.34 28.77 -7.45
CA HIS A 42 18.21 27.94 -7.04
C HIS A 42 16.91 28.48 -7.63
N SER A 43 16.08 27.58 -8.15
CA SER A 43 14.76 27.89 -8.69
C SER A 43 13.72 27.87 -7.58
N ILE A 44 12.97 28.96 -7.44
CA ILE A 44 11.83 29.07 -6.52
C ILE A 44 10.61 29.39 -7.37
N SER A 45 9.52 28.65 -7.19
CA SER A 45 8.30 28.78 -8.02
C SER A 45 7.14 29.30 -7.18
N PHE A 46 6.54 30.41 -7.59
CA PHE A 46 5.35 31.00 -6.95
C PHE A 46 4.13 30.88 -7.86
N PRO A 47 2.90 30.77 -7.34
CA PRO A 47 1.69 30.82 -8.15
C PRO A 47 1.60 32.13 -8.96
N ASP A 48 1.00 32.10 -10.15
CA ASP A 48 0.97 33.24 -11.09
C ASP A 48 0.26 34.52 -10.57
N ASP A 49 -0.51 34.42 -9.48
CA ASP A 49 -1.20 35.53 -8.81
C ASP A 49 -0.39 36.14 -7.65
N TRP A 50 0.83 35.67 -7.41
CA TRP A 50 1.72 36.14 -6.35
C TRP A 50 2.83 37.04 -6.93
N TYR A 51 3.04 38.20 -6.30
CA TYR A 51 4.12 39.13 -6.66
C TYR A 51 5.13 39.22 -5.52
N VAL A 52 6.42 39.09 -5.85
CA VAL A 52 7.54 39.20 -4.91
C VAL A 52 8.40 40.41 -5.28
N MET A 53 8.51 41.37 -4.37
CA MET A 53 9.41 42.53 -4.51
C MET A 53 10.70 42.31 -3.71
N TYR A 54 11.85 42.62 -4.32
CA TYR A 54 13.18 42.52 -3.71
C TYR A 54 13.87 43.87 -3.82
N GLU A 55 14.50 44.35 -2.75
CA GLU A 55 15.27 45.60 -2.79
C GLU A 55 16.72 45.41 -2.33
N GLY A 56 17.65 45.85 -3.20
CA GLY A 56 19.09 45.85 -3.02
C GLY A 56 19.72 46.57 -4.21
N LYS A 57 19.78 47.90 -4.14
CA LYS A 57 20.06 48.79 -5.29
C LYS A 57 21.46 48.67 -5.89
N GLU A 58 22.41 48.03 -5.20
CA GLU A 58 23.81 47.96 -5.64
C GLU A 58 24.22 46.68 -6.40
N ASP A 59 23.41 45.61 -6.41
CA ASP A 59 23.82 44.32 -7.01
C ASP A 59 23.10 43.97 -8.34
N LEU A 60 22.26 44.87 -8.88
CA LEU A 60 21.42 44.54 -10.06
C LEU A 60 22.20 44.52 -11.38
N GLU A 61 23.15 45.44 -11.64
CA GLU A 61 23.93 45.44 -12.89
C GLU A 61 24.89 44.23 -13.01
N GLU A 62 25.38 43.71 -11.88
CA GLU A 62 26.26 42.53 -11.85
C GLU A 62 25.49 41.23 -12.14
N ILE A 63 24.24 41.12 -11.67
CA ILE A 63 23.35 40.00 -11.96
C ILE A 63 22.96 39.99 -13.46
N TYR A 64 22.74 41.15 -14.09
CA TYR A 64 22.38 41.24 -15.52
C TYR A 64 23.46 40.65 -16.45
N THR A 65 24.73 40.91 -16.15
CA THR A 65 25.86 40.48 -16.97
C THR A 65 26.15 38.99 -16.80
N MET A 66 25.80 38.41 -15.65
CA MET A 66 26.08 37.02 -15.30
C MET A 66 25.04 36.03 -15.84
N TYR A 67 23.79 36.47 -16.12
CA TYR A 67 22.66 35.56 -16.40
C TYR A 67 21.96 35.70 -17.77
N GLN A 68 22.45 36.53 -18.71
CA GLN A 68 21.98 36.63 -20.11
C GLN A 68 20.44 36.71 -20.30
N LEU A 69 19.75 37.61 -19.61
CA LEU A 69 18.31 37.88 -19.82
C LEU A 69 18.10 39.05 -20.80
N ASP A 70 16.97 39.05 -21.52
CA ASP A 70 16.59 40.12 -22.45
C ASP A 70 16.44 41.47 -21.71
N SER A 71 17.19 42.49 -22.16
CA SER A 71 17.42 43.85 -21.61
C SER A 71 16.55 44.32 -20.41
N TYR A 72 17.19 45.01 -19.44
CA TYR A 72 16.56 45.69 -18.29
C TYR A 72 15.25 46.43 -18.60
N GLU A 73 15.19 47.11 -19.74
CA GLU A 73 14.03 47.85 -20.24
C GLU A 73 12.79 46.95 -20.51
N SER A 74 12.98 45.67 -20.82
CA SER A 74 11.92 44.68 -21.10
C SER A 74 11.31 44.08 -19.83
N PHE A 75 12.14 43.87 -18.81
CA PHE A 75 11.72 43.37 -17.50
C PHE A 75 10.96 44.47 -16.75
N GLN A 76 11.50 45.69 -16.74
CA GLN A 76 10.85 46.84 -16.12
C GLN A 76 9.52 47.17 -16.81
N LYS A 77 9.43 47.07 -18.15
CA LYS A 77 8.14 47.18 -18.87
C LYS A 77 7.09 46.14 -18.50
N ARG A 78 7.50 44.91 -18.18
CA ARG A 78 6.58 43.83 -17.77
C ARG A 78 6.10 44.04 -16.34
N LEU A 79 6.99 44.49 -15.46
CA LEU A 79 6.68 44.84 -14.08
C LEU A 79 5.77 46.07 -14.00
N ASP A 80 6.10 47.13 -14.74
CA ASP A 80 5.27 48.33 -14.86
C ASP A 80 3.91 48.00 -15.49
N GLY A 81 3.86 47.06 -16.45
CA GLY A 81 2.62 46.59 -17.07
C GLY A 81 1.71 45.83 -16.12
N ALA A 82 2.25 44.94 -15.28
CA ALA A 82 1.49 44.19 -14.28
C ALA A 82 1.00 45.09 -13.14
N ILE A 83 1.82 46.06 -12.72
CA ILE A 83 1.43 47.10 -11.75
C ILE A 83 0.34 47.98 -12.36
N LEU A 84 0.44 48.39 -13.63
CA LEU A 84 -0.56 49.18 -14.33
C LEU A 84 -1.89 48.42 -14.51
N GLU A 85 -1.88 47.11 -14.73
CA GLU A 85 -3.09 46.27 -14.79
C GLU A 85 -3.78 46.15 -13.43
N ALA A 86 -3.02 45.97 -12.34
CA ALA A 86 -3.53 45.94 -10.98
C ALA A 86 -4.07 47.31 -10.53
N VAL A 87 -3.43 48.40 -10.98
CA VAL A 87 -3.80 49.80 -10.70
C VAL A 87 -5.03 50.24 -11.50
N ASN A 88 -5.15 49.83 -12.77
CA ASN A 88 -6.34 50.07 -13.60
C ASN A 88 -7.57 49.32 -13.09
N ALA A 89 -7.39 48.16 -12.46
CA ALA A 89 -8.48 47.44 -11.77
C ALA A 89 -8.94 48.15 -10.48
N ALA A 90 -8.16 49.12 -9.97
CA ALA A 90 -8.40 49.86 -8.73
C ALA A 90 -8.75 51.36 -8.93
N ASP A 91 -8.78 51.84 -10.18
CA ASP A 91 -9.11 53.23 -10.58
C ASP A 91 -8.18 54.30 -9.94
N VAL A 92 -6.86 54.12 -10.08
CA VAL A 92 -5.79 54.98 -9.51
C VAL A 92 -4.84 55.47 -10.60
N ASP A 93 -4.41 56.73 -10.57
CA ASP A 93 -3.57 57.35 -11.61
C ASP A 93 -2.07 57.35 -11.21
N LEU A 94 -1.17 57.06 -12.16
CA LEU A 94 0.25 56.80 -11.91
C LEU A 94 1.13 58.01 -12.28
N ASN A 95 1.94 58.53 -11.35
CA ASN A 95 2.88 59.62 -11.61
C ASN A 95 4.34 59.11 -11.61
N SER A 96 5.03 59.24 -12.74
CA SER A 96 6.22 58.46 -13.10
C SER A 96 7.56 58.92 -12.52
N GLN A 97 7.57 59.78 -11.49
CA GLN A 97 8.83 60.34 -10.94
C GLN A 97 9.13 60.06 -9.47
N THR A 98 8.24 59.42 -8.69
CA THR A 98 8.48 59.17 -7.25
C THR A 98 8.06 57.80 -6.71
N GLY A 99 7.51 56.89 -7.53
CA GLY A 99 7.15 55.54 -7.05
C GLY A 99 6.02 55.50 -6.02
N ALA A 100 5.35 56.62 -5.73
CA ALA A 100 4.18 56.68 -4.86
C ALA A 100 2.88 56.65 -5.70
N LEU A 101 1.92 55.80 -5.28
CA LEU A 101 0.59 55.67 -5.91
C LEU A 101 -0.40 56.65 -5.24
N LYS A 102 -1.11 57.46 -6.04
CA LYS A 102 -2.06 58.47 -5.54
C LYS A 102 -3.48 58.21 -6.05
N SER A 103 -4.42 57.91 -5.15
CA SER A 103 -5.83 57.71 -5.52
C SER A 103 -6.61 59.04 -5.53
N GLU A 104 -7.64 59.18 -6.38
CA GLU A 104 -8.53 60.36 -6.43
C GLU A 104 -9.28 60.61 -5.09
N ASN A 105 -9.29 59.63 -4.18
CA ASN A 105 -9.87 59.75 -2.84
C ASN A 105 -8.85 60.08 -1.74
N GLY A 106 -7.62 60.48 -2.10
CA GLY A 106 -6.62 60.98 -1.15
C GLY A 106 -5.95 59.91 -0.29
N MET A 107 -5.99 58.63 -0.70
CA MET A 107 -5.12 57.60 -0.14
C MET A 107 -3.78 57.61 -0.89
N ASP A 108 -2.72 57.95 -0.17
CA ASP A 108 -1.33 57.75 -0.60
C ASP A 108 -0.96 56.30 -0.26
N LEU A 109 -0.72 55.45 -1.27
CA LEU A 109 -0.25 54.07 -1.04
C LEU A 109 1.26 54.11 -0.76
N PHE A 110 1.61 54.05 0.53
CA PHE A 110 2.97 53.95 1.08
C PHE A 110 3.44 52.49 1.06
N MET A 111 4.37 52.10 0.17
CA MET A 111 4.75 50.67 0.06
C MET A 111 6.25 50.40 -0.20
N LEU A 112 7.13 51.39 -0.33
CA LEU A 112 8.56 51.14 -0.61
C LEU A 112 9.51 51.78 0.43
N GLU A 113 9.32 53.04 0.83
CA GLU A 113 10.24 53.72 1.78
C GLU A 113 10.12 53.23 3.24
N ASP A 114 8.92 52.87 3.72
CA ASP A 114 8.75 52.42 5.12
C ASP A 114 9.24 50.99 5.36
N THR A 115 9.25 50.15 4.32
CA THR A 115 9.75 48.77 4.39
C THR A 115 11.26 48.68 4.58
N GLU A 116 12.02 49.69 4.13
CA GLU A 116 13.45 49.82 4.40
C GLU A 116 13.68 50.26 5.86
N LYS A 117 12.87 51.22 6.34
CA LYS A 117 12.90 51.74 7.71
C LYS A 117 12.57 50.68 8.76
N PHE A 118 11.51 49.87 8.56
CA PHE A 118 11.15 48.75 9.43
C PHE A 118 12.34 47.82 9.69
N SER A 119 13.04 47.53 8.61
CA SER A 119 14.02 46.47 8.51
C SER A 119 15.39 46.95 9.04
N LEU A 120 15.67 48.26 8.95
CA LEU A 120 16.74 48.97 9.66
C LEU A 120 16.47 49.13 11.16
N GLU A 121 15.25 49.48 11.57
CA GLU A 121 14.88 49.61 13.00
C GLU A 121 14.88 48.24 13.71
N TYR A 122 14.38 47.19 13.04
CA TYR A 122 14.41 45.82 13.56
C TYR A 122 15.85 45.29 13.75
N LYS A 123 16.80 45.72 12.90
CA LYS A 123 18.23 45.38 13.04
C LYS A 123 18.83 45.85 14.36
N GLU A 124 18.41 47.00 14.88
CA GLU A 124 18.86 47.52 16.18
C GLU A 124 18.15 46.86 17.37
N LEU A 125 16.96 46.29 17.15
CA LEU A 125 16.12 45.63 18.16
C LEU A 125 16.41 44.13 18.35
N LYS A 126 17.07 43.47 17.39
CA LYS A 126 17.35 42.02 17.43
C LYS A 126 18.17 41.56 18.65
N GLU A 127 18.96 42.45 19.26
CA GLU A 127 19.73 42.14 20.48
C GLU A 127 18.93 42.32 21.79
N GLN A 128 17.67 42.75 21.72
CA GLN A 128 16.80 42.94 22.88
C GLN A 128 15.99 41.67 23.22
N PRO A 129 15.45 41.53 24.45
CA PRO A 129 14.58 40.42 24.82
C PRO A 129 13.32 40.28 23.93
N GLU A 130 12.85 39.05 23.70
CA GLU A 130 11.71 38.76 22.79
C GLU A 130 10.43 39.54 23.11
N ASP A 131 10.14 39.79 24.39
CA ASP A 131 8.97 40.58 24.81
C ASP A 131 9.05 42.04 24.35
N VAL A 132 10.27 42.59 24.25
CA VAL A 132 10.53 43.94 23.71
C VAL A 132 10.40 43.94 22.18
N GLN A 133 10.90 42.90 21.50
CA GLN A 133 10.79 42.75 20.06
C GLN A 133 9.32 42.60 19.62
N GLN A 134 8.55 41.74 20.30
CA GLN A 134 7.12 41.55 20.03
C GLN A 134 6.32 42.84 20.31
N SER A 135 6.65 43.57 21.38
CA SER A 135 6.02 44.87 21.68
C SER A 135 6.30 45.93 20.62
N PHE A 136 7.52 45.93 20.04
CA PHE A 136 7.87 46.79 18.91
C PHE A 136 7.07 46.43 17.65
N LEU A 137 6.96 45.14 17.32
CA LEU A 137 6.19 44.67 16.16
C LEU A 137 4.71 45.04 16.25
N GLU A 138 4.11 44.90 17.44
CA GLU A 138 2.73 45.31 17.67
C GLU A 138 2.54 46.83 17.58
N ALA A 139 3.51 47.62 18.03
CA ALA A 139 3.48 49.08 17.94
C ALA A 139 3.64 49.56 16.49
N TYR A 140 4.59 48.96 15.75
CA TYR A 140 4.85 49.24 14.34
C TYR A 140 3.66 48.84 13.45
N GLY A 141 3.08 47.66 13.69
CA GLY A 141 1.85 47.23 13.00
C GLY A 141 0.66 48.17 13.27
N LYS A 142 0.52 48.70 14.49
CA LYS A 142 -0.52 49.69 14.81
C LYS A 142 -0.27 51.04 14.14
N GLN A 143 0.98 51.46 14.00
CA GLN A 143 1.36 52.66 13.26
C GLN A 143 1.03 52.50 11.77
N MET A 144 1.45 51.40 11.14
CA MET A 144 1.13 51.11 9.73
C MET A 144 -0.38 51.06 9.49
N LYS A 145 -1.17 50.49 10.40
CA LYS A 145 -2.63 50.54 10.34
C LYS A 145 -3.17 51.97 10.37
N SER A 146 -2.59 52.86 11.18
CA SER A 146 -3.05 54.25 11.30
C SER A 146 -2.71 55.11 10.09
N GLU A 147 -1.60 54.80 9.40
CA GLU A 147 -1.08 55.56 8.26
C GLU A 147 -1.65 55.05 6.91
N SER A 148 -1.87 53.73 6.78
CA SER A 148 -2.38 53.10 5.54
C SER A 148 -3.91 52.92 5.50
N GLY A 149 -4.59 52.94 6.65
CA GLY A 149 -6.03 52.62 6.76
C GLY A 149 -6.38 51.13 6.63
N MET A 150 -5.39 50.24 6.53
CA MET A 150 -5.58 48.78 6.43
C MET A 150 -5.86 48.10 7.78
N ASN A 151 -6.51 46.94 7.78
CA ASN A 151 -6.71 46.15 9.00
C ASN A 151 -5.46 45.32 9.33
N LEU A 152 -4.89 45.56 10.51
CA LEU A 152 -3.78 44.75 11.03
C LEU A 152 -4.27 43.35 11.44
N GLY A 153 -3.61 42.32 10.90
CA GLY A 153 -3.78 40.92 11.26
C GLY A 153 -2.77 40.46 12.33
N ASP A 154 -2.28 39.24 12.20
CA ASP A 154 -1.27 38.68 13.10
C ASP A 154 0.11 39.33 12.89
N THR A 155 0.80 39.56 14.02
CA THR A 155 2.20 39.98 14.09
C THR A 155 2.96 38.98 14.96
N TYR A 156 4.00 38.35 14.44
CA TYR A 156 4.72 37.31 15.16
C TYR A 156 6.15 37.16 14.67
N LEU A 157 6.99 36.64 15.57
CA LEU A 157 8.37 36.26 15.30
C LEU A 157 8.42 34.79 14.89
N VAL A 158 9.28 34.48 13.92
CA VAL A 158 9.58 33.11 13.50
C VAL A 158 11.07 32.86 13.75
N GLU A 159 11.38 32.01 14.72
CA GLU A 159 12.75 31.54 14.97
C GLU A 159 13.16 30.53 13.90
N GLY A 160 14.14 30.88 13.08
CA GLY A 160 14.76 29.99 12.11
C GLY A 160 16.14 29.53 12.60
N THR A 161 16.59 28.35 12.18
CA THR A 161 17.89 27.80 12.61
C THR A 161 19.09 28.68 12.27
N ASN A 162 19.00 29.57 11.27
CA ASN A 162 20.08 30.46 10.81
C ASN A 162 19.65 31.95 10.60
N ALA A 163 18.38 32.33 10.75
CA ALA A 163 17.91 33.72 10.73
C ALA A 163 16.51 33.85 11.35
N ASP A 164 16.28 34.90 12.15
CA ASP A 164 14.98 35.22 12.75
C ASP A 164 14.19 36.17 11.84
N PHE A 165 12.88 35.93 11.73
CA PHE A 165 11.99 36.73 10.89
C PHE A 165 10.94 37.45 11.73
N ALA A 166 10.68 38.70 11.39
CA ALA A 166 9.53 39.45 11.87
C ALA A 166 8.46 39.51 10.78
N VAL A 167 7.26 39.03 11.09
CA VAL A 167 6.16 38.96 10.13
C VAL A 167 5.00 39.84 10.59
N ILE A 168 4.51 40.70 9.69
CA ILE A 168 3.33 41.54 9.86
C ILE A 168 2.36 41.22 8.74
N THR A 169 1.10 40.93 9.10
CA THR A 169 0.03 40.72 8.11
C THR A 169 -0.95 41.89 8.12
N LEU A 170 -1.33 42.35 6.93
CA LEU A 170 -2.29 43.45 6.73
C LEU A 170 -3.39 42.99 5.78
N SER A 171 -4.61 43.48 5.94
CA SER A 171 -5.73 43.18 5.04
C SER A 171 -6.55 44.42 4.69
N TYR A 172 -6.98 44.50 3.43
CA TYR A 172 -7.84 45.57 2.93
C TYR A 172 -8.80 45.02 1.86
N GLN A 173 -10.10 45.05 2.15
CA GLN A 173 -11.13 44.38 1.35
C GLN A 173 -10.80 42.89 1.12
N ASP A 174 -10.80 42.41 -0.12
CA ASP A 174 -10.51 41.01 -0.48
C ASP A 174 -9.00 40.73 -0.67
N TYR A 175 -8.12 41.65 -0.25
CA TYR A 175 -6.66 41.50 -0.40
C TYR A 175 -5.95 41.33 0.94
N HIS A 176 -5.04 40.37 0.97
CA HIS A 176 -4.18 40.06 2.11
C HIS A 176 -2.72 40.31 1.74
N TYR A 177 -2.02 41.04 2.61
CA TYR A 177 -0.62 41.42 2.49
C TYR A 177 0.19 40.73 3.59
N ILE A 178 1.32 40.13 3.23
CA ILE A 178 2.34 39.69 4.18
C ILE A 178 3.57 40.55 3.97
N VAL A 179 4.07 41.14 5.06
CA VAL A 179 5.36 41.83 5.12
C VAL A 179 6.26 41.04 6.07
N ALA A 180 7.35 40.49 5.55
CA ALA A 180 8.33 39.76 6.33
C ALA A 180 9.70 40.43 6.25
N GLY A 181 10.27 40.79 7.41
CA GLY A 181 11.60 41.38 7.52
C GLY A 181 12.60 40.43 8.19
N THR A 182 13.83 40.34 7.68
CA THR A 182 14.91 39.62 8.36
C THR A 182 16.26 40.31 8.22
N VAL A 183 17.15 40.02 9.18
CA VAL A 183 18.53 40.49 9.20
C VAL A 183 19.45 39.30 9.31
N SER A 184 20.22 39.05 8.24
CA SER A 184 21.23 37.98 8.16
C SER A 184 22.52 38.52 7.53
N GLY A 185 23.67 38.20 8.11
CA GLY A 185 24.98 38.65 7.62
C GLY A 185 25.21 40.17 7.59
N GLY A 186 24.43 40.95 8.36
CA GLY A 186 24.50 42.42 8.38
C GLY A 186 23.68 43.12 7.27
N ARG A 187 23.02 42.36 6.39
CA ARG A 187 22.10 42.84 5.35
C ARG A 187 20.65 42.71 5.80
N VAL A 188 19.80 43.59 5.27
CA VAL A 188 18.41 43.79 5.66
C VAL A 188 17.53 43.36 4.48
N PHE A 189 16.55 42.49 4.71
CA PHE A 189 15.70 41.94 3.66
C PHE A 189 14.23 42.13 4.02
N THR A 190 13.43 42.61 3.06
CA THR A 190 11.98 42.77 3.21
C THR A 190 11.27 42.10 2.06
N ILE A 191 10.34 41.21 2.38
CA ILE A 191 9.53 40.45 1.41
C ILE A 191 8.09 40.89 1.59
N MET A 192 7.49 41.36 0.50
CA MET A 192 6.09 41.71 0.44
C MET A 192 5.38 40.79 -0.54
N THR A 193 4.23 40.27 -0.12
CA THR A 193 3.45 39.32 -0.92
C THR A 193 1.96 39.66 -0.85
N LEU A 194 1.28 39.55 -1.99
CA LEU A 194 -0.12 39.91 -2.20
C LEU A 194 -0.92 38.69 -2.67
N SER A 195 -2.07 38.41 -2.05
CA SER A 195 -3.03 37.40 -2.54
C SER A 195 -4.48 37.80 -2.25
N ARG A 196 -5.41 37.34 -3.09
CA ARG A 196 -6.87 37.50 -2.93
C ARG A 196 -7.54 36.37 -2.14
N ASN A 197 -6.80 35.34 -1.72
CA ASN A 197 -7.35 34.10 -1.16
C ASN A 197 -6.84 33.85 0.27
N GLU A 198 -7.65 34.16 1.27
CA GLU A 198 -7.29 34.15 2.70
C GLU A 198 -6.80 32.76 3.20
N GLU A 199 -7.41 31.67 2.75
CA GLU A 199 -7.02 30.30 3.15
C GLU A 199 -5.66 29.87 2.58
N GLU A 200 -5.27 30.39 1.42
CA GLU A 200 -4.02 30.05 0.74
C GLU A 200 -2.83 30.75 1.40
N VAL A 201 -3.01 32.03 1.75
CA VAL A 201 -2.07 32.84 2.53
C VAL A 201 -1.79 32.22 3.90
N ILE A 202 -2.83 31.73 4.59
CA ILE A 202 -2.68 31.11 5.92
C ILE A 202 -2.00 29.74 5.84
N SER A 203 -2.20 28.98 4.75
CA SER A 203 -1.64 27.63 4.60
C SER A 203 -0.21 27.59 4.06
N GLU A 204 0.17 28.54 3.20
CA GLU A 204 1.50 28.57 2.55
C GLU A 204 2.52 29.49 3.23
N LYS A 205 2.11 30.30 4.22
CA LYS A 205 3.01 31.22 4.96
C LYS A 205 4.26 30.54 5.53
N GLU A 206 4.13 29.35 6.12
CA GLU A 206 5.26 28.61 6.70
C GLU A 206 6.11 27.94 5.62
N LYS A 207 5.51 27.56 4.48
CA LYS A 207 6.18 26.93 3.34
C LYS A 207 7.06 27.92 2.60
N ILE A 208 6.58 29.14 2.37
CA ILE A 208 7.33 30.20 1.68
C ILE A 208 8.51 30.68 2.53
N VAL A 209 8.29 30.92 3.82
CA VAL A 209 9.36 31.22 4.77
C VAL A 209 10.35 30.06 4.86
N GLY A 210 9.86 28.81 4.83
CA GLY A 210 10.66 27.58 4.82
C GLY A 210 11.51 27.36 3.56
N GLU A 211 10.99 27.65 2.37
CA GLU A 211 11.71 27.52 1.10
C GLU A 211 12.79 28.59 0.95
N ILE A 212 12.55 29.81 1.47
CA ILE A 212 13.55 30.87 1.56
C ILE A 212 14.63 30.51 2.60
N LEU A 213 14.26 29.93 3.74
CA LEU A 213 15.23 29.41 4.71
C LEU A 213 16.16 28.34 4.09
N GLN A 214 15.62 27.51 3.20
CA GLN A 214 16.36 26.40 2.59
C GLN A 214 17.34 26.84 1.50
N SER A 215 17.03 27.90 0.75
CA SER A 215 17.93 28.43 -0.28
C SER A 215 19.16 29.12 0.30
N TYR A 216 19.05 29.73 1.48
CA TYR A 216 20.16 30.45 2.13
C TYR A 216 21.02 29.61 3.09
N CYS A 217 20.49 28.54 3.69
CA CYS A 217 21.27 27.66 4.57
C CYS A 217 22.44 26.92 3.88
N LEU A 218 22.57 27.01 2.56
CA LEU A 218 23.62 26.36 1.78
C LEU A 218 24.97 27.12 1.76
N GLU A 219 25.04 28.38 2.23
CA GLU A 219 26.30 29.13 2.26
C GLU A 219 27.13 28.95 3.54
N GLU A 220 26.54 28.85 4.73
CA GLU A 220 27.34 28.81 5.98
C GLU A 220 28.13 27.51 6.20
N THR A 221 27.69 26.40 5.59
CA THR A 221 28.45 25.15 5.59
C THR A 221 29.63 25.13 4.63
N ALA A 222 29.72 26.08 3.69
CA ALA A 222 30.81 26.14 2.70
C ALA A 222 31.98 27.05 3.14
N VAL A 223 31.78 27.94 4.11
CA VAL A 223 32.79 28.97 4.48
C VAL A 223 33.51 28.69 5.82
N SER A 224 33.00 27.83 6.70
CA SER A 224 33.59 27.60 8.04
C SER A 224 34.59 26.45 8.15
N ALA A 225 35.02 25.84 7.04
CA ALA A 225 36.05 24.81 7.04
C ALA A 225 37.48 25.38 7.02
N ASP A 226 37.81 26.36 7.87
CA ASP A 226 39.20 26.64 8.26
C ASP A 226 39.27 27.42 9.59
N GLY A 227 40.10 26.95 10.54
CA GLY A 227 40.46 27.69 11.76
C GLY A 227 39.99 27.09 13.09
N GLY A 228 40.93 26.77 13.99
CA GLY A 228 40.68 26.05 15.25
C GLY A 228 40.68 26.86 16.56
N ASN A 229 40.56 26.08 17.65
CA ASN A 229 40.81 26.33 19.09
C ASN A 229 39.74 26.96 20.02
N LYS A 230 39.28 26.09 20.94
CA LYS A 230 39.20 26.15 22.43
C LYS A 230 38.23 27.08 23.20
N ALA A 231 37.56 26.41 24.16
CA ALA A 231 36.97 26.85 25.46
C ALA A 231 35.68 27.70 25.37
N GLU A 232 34.68 27.64 26.25
CA GLU A 232 34.46 27.00 27.57
C GLU A 232 32.94 26.93 27.84
N ASP A 233 32.54 26.15 28.85
CA ASP A 233 31.17 25.83 29.27
C ASP A 233 30.17 27.00 29.41
N THR A 234 28.91 26.75 29.04
CA THR A 234 27.74 27.15 29.86
C THR A 234 26.50 26.35 29.47
N ALA A 235 25.96 25.62 30.46
CA ALA A 235 24.82 24.73 30.32
C ALA A 235 23.50 25.50 30.21
N VAL A 236 22.87 25.44 29.04
CA VAL A 236 21.42 25.64 28.87
C VAL A 236 20.94 24.54 27.93
N THR A 237 19.99 23.75 28.40
CA THR A 237 19.37 22.62 27.70
C THR A 237 18.73 23.03 26.37
N LYS A 238 19.49 22.99 25.28
CA LYS A 238 18.99 22.92 23.90
C LYS A 238 18.86 21.45 23.51
N GLN A 239 17.70 21.07 22.98
CA GLN A 239 17.54 19.79 22.28
C GLN A 239 18.56 19.73 21.13
N SER A 240 19.38 18.69 21.14
CA SER A 240 20.46 18.46 20.19
C SER A 240 19.96 18.18 18.76
N PRO A 241 20.65 18.65 17.70
CA PRO A 241 20.39 18.31 16.30
C PRO A 241 20.59 16.82 15.93
N GLU A 242 21.14 16.01 16.84
CA GLU A 242 21.49 14.59 16.59
C GLU A 242 20.27 13.67 16.30
N ASN A 243 19.05 14.08 16.63
CA ASN A 243 17.86 13.22 16.46
C ASN A 243 17.30 13.19 15.02
N VAL A 244 17.51 14.23 14.21
CA VAL A 244 16.92 14.30 12.85
C VAL A 244 17.75 13.50 11.84
N THR A 245 19.08 13.55 11.95
CA THR A 245 20.00 12.74 11.15
C THR A 245 19.86 11.25 11.47
N THR A 246 19.72 10.88 12.74
CA THR A 246 19.52 9.48 13.14
C THR A 246 18.17 8.92 12.70
N GLU A 247 17.08 9.70 12.69
CA GLU A 247 15.77 9.22 12.22
C GLU A 247 15.74 8.96 10.71
N LYS A 248 16.31 9.87 9.91
CA LYS A 248 16.43 9.68 8.45
C LYS A 248 17.29 8.45 8.11
N GLU A 249 18.44 8.30 8.75
CA GLU A 249 19.31 7.13 8.57
C GLU A 249 18.61 5.82 8.97
N VAL A 250 17.87 5.81 10.08
CA VAL A 250 17.11 4.63 10.54
C VAL A 250 16.02 4.23 9.54
N ILE A 251 15.33 5.19 8.93
CA ILE A 251 14.31 4.94 7.91
C ILE A 251 14.95 4.34 6.66
N GLU A 252 16.03 4.93 6.14
CA GLU A 252 16.73 4.42 4.94
C GLU A 252 17.28 3.00 5.16
N ILE A 253 17.88 2.75 6.33
CA ILE A 253 18.34 1.40 6.72
C ILE A 253 17.16 0.42 6.76
N SER A 254 16.01 0.83 7.29
CA SER A 254 14.82 -0.03 7.38
C SER A 254 14.24 -0.40 6.00
N LEU A 255 14.24 0.54 5.06
CA LEU A 255 13.80 0.34 3.68
C LEU A 255 14.78 -0.57 2.91
N GLY A 256 16.09 -0.36 3.07
CA GLY A 256 17.13 -1.23 2.51
C GLY A 256 17.01 -2.67 3.02
N ILE A 257 16.78 -2.86 4.32
CA ILE A 257 16.54 -4.19 4.93
C ILE A 257 15.31 -4.85 4.32
N PHE A 258 14.21 -4.11 4.11
CA PHE A 258 13.00 -4.67 3.47
C PHE A 258 13.32 -5.22 2.07
N ILE A 259 14.03 -4.46 1.24
CA ILE A 259 14.40 -4.86 -0.12
C ILE A 259 15.24 -6.14 -0.07
N ILE A 260 16.24 -6.20 0.81
CA ILE A 260 17.08 -7.40 1.00
C ILE A 260 16.23 -8.60 1.43
N LEU A 261 15.35 -8.44 2.43
CA LEU A 261 14.49 -9.51 2.91
C LEU A 261 13.52 -10.01 1.81
N LEU A 262 12.98 -9.09 1.00
CA LEU A 262 12.14 -9.43 -0.15
C LEU A 262 12.92 -10.25 -1.17
N PHE A 263 14.13 -9.82 -1.56
CA PHE A 263 14.96 -10.58 -2.49
C PHE A 263 15.41 -11.93 -1.91
N VAL A 264 15.76 -11.99 -0.63
CA VAL A 264 16.06 -13.27 0.05
C VAL A 264 14.86 -14.19 -0.06
N LEU A 265 13.66 -13.74 0.30
CA LEU A 265 12.42 -14.52 0.21
C LEU A 265 12.15 -15.02 -1.22
N LEU A 266 12.32 -14.15 -2.22
CA LEU A 266 12.13 -14.50 -3.62
C LEU A 266 13.18 -15.49 -4.13
N LEU A 267 14.41 -15.43 -3.62
CA LEU A 267 15.55 -16.26 -4.04
C LEU A 267 15.80 -17.48 -3.13
N VAL A 268 15.01 -17.68 -2.06
CA VAL A 268 15.16 -18.85 -1.17
C VAL A 268 15.08 -20.14 -1.99
N GLY A 269 16.07 -21.02 -1.79
CA GLY A 269 16.11 -22.34 -2.40
C GLY A 269 16.55 -22.35 -3.87
N VAL A 270 16.97 -21.21 -4.44
CA VAL A 270 17.62 -21.17 -5.76
C VAL A 270 18.93 -21.95 -5.69
N LYS A 271 19.04 -22.98 -6.53
CA LYS A 271 20.27 -23.79 -6.65
C LYS A 271 20.96 -23.48 -7.97
N GLY A 272 22.28 -23.30 -7.91
CA GLY A 272 23.13 -23.12 -9.08
C GLY A 272 23.57 -24.45 -9.70
N LYS A 273 23.79 -24.46 -11.02
CA LYS A 273 24.47 -25.56 -11.74
C LYS A 273 25.98 -25.34 -11.83
N LYS A 274 26.74 -26.44 -11.87
CA LYS A 274 28.20 -26.43 -11.99
C LYS A 274 28.67 -25.84 -13.33
N LYS A 275 29.99 -25.62 -13.45
CA LYS A 275 30.64 -25.19 -14.69
C LYS A 275 30.29 -26.18 -15.82
N GLN A 276 29.85 -25.66 -16.97
CA GLN A 276 29.34 -26.42 -18.15
C GLN A 276 28.00 -27.16 -18.01
N GLU A 277 27.38 -27.22 -16.83
CA GLU A 277 26.01 -27.73 -16.68
C GLU A 277 24.97 -26.61 -16.81
N PHE A 278 23.82 -26.89 -17.43
CA PHE A 278 22.73 -25.92 -17.57
C PHE A 278 21.40 -26.55 -17.16
N HIS A 279 20.46 -25.72 -16.71
CA HIS A 279 19.07 -26.14 -16.56
C HIS A 279 18.41 -26.24 -17.93
N GLU A 280 18.10 -27.47 -18.38
CA GLU A 280 17.43 -27.71 -19.66
C GLU A 280 15.98 -27.20 -19.67
N ASP A 281 15.37 -27.09 -18.49
CA ASP A 281 14.00 -26.61 -18.28
C ASP A 281 13.93 -25.09 -17.96
N ALA A 282 15.00 -24.33 -18.18
CA ALA A 282 15.08 -22.89 -17.89
C ALA A 282 13.99 -22.07 -18.60
N PHE A 283 13.52 -22.52 -19.77
CA PHE A 283 12.44 -21.88 -20.54
C PHE A 283 11.09 -22.62 -20.42
N SER A 284 10.96 -23.54 -19.46
CA SER A 284 9.70 -24.24 -19.22
C SER A 284 8.61 -23.28 -18.70
N LEU A 285 7.34 -23.62 -18.95
CA LEU A 285 6.20 -22.85 -18.47
C LEU A 285 6.25 -22.58 -16.95
N SER A 286 6.69 -23.56 -16.17
CA SER A 286 6.78 -23.45 -14.71
C SER A 286 7.79 -22.39 -14.27
N VAL A 287 8.94 -22.32 -14.94
CA VAL A 287 9.99 -21.34 -14.63
C VAL A 287 9.55 -19.95 -15.10
N MET A 288 9.03 -19.84 -16.33
CA MET A 288 8.51 -18.56 -16.86
C MET A 288 7.41 -17.98 -15.95
N LYS A 289 6.50 -18.83 -15.43
CA LYS A 289 5.49 -18.40 -14.46
C LYS A 289 6.11 -17.93 -13.14
N GLY A 290 7.10 -18.64 -12.62
CA GLY A 290 7.84 -18.21 -11.43
C GLY A 290 8.52 -16.85 -11.63
N LEU A 291 9.11 -16.62 -12.79
CA LEU A 291 9.72 -15.32 -13.16
C LEU A 291 8.67 -14.21 -13.27
N GLN A 292 7.50 -14.49 -13.84
CA GLN A 292 6.39 -13.52 -13.83
C GLN A 292 5.95 -13.18 -12.39
N GLY A 293 5.97 -14.16 -11.47
CA GLY A 293 5.73 -13.91 -10.05
C GLY A 293 6.79 -13.02 -9.39
N PHE A 294 8.07 -13.25 -9.72
CA PHE A 294 9.18 -12.39 -9.30
C PHE A 294 9.02 -10.96 -9.83
N CYS A 295 8.75 -10.81 -11.13
CA CYS A 295 8.54 -9.52 -11.78
C CYS A 295 7.30 -8.81 -11.23
N ALA A 296 6.20 -9.51 -10.94
CA ALA A 296 5.01 -8.91 -10.33
C ALA A 296 5.33 -8.32 -8.95
N ALA A 297 6.11 -9.01 -8.12
CA ALA A 297 6.57 -8.46 -6.84
C ALA A 297 7.49 -7.25 -7.03
N GLY A 298 8.36 -7.27 -8.05
CA GLY A 298 9.23 -6.14 -8.41
C GLY A 298 8.46 -4.93 -8.93
N ILE A 299 7.38 -5.13 -9.68
CA ILE A 299 6.50 -4.05 -10.19
C ILE A 299 5.82 -3.32 -9.03
N ILE A 300 5.36 -4.06 -8.00
CA ILE A 300 4.82 -3.43 -6.78
C ILE A 300 5.86 -2.53 -6.13
N LEU A 301 7.11 -3.02 -5.98
CA LEU A 301 8.19 -2.24 -5.40
C LEU A 301 8.52 -1.00 -6.22
N HIS A 302 8.52 -1.12 -7.55
CA HIS A 302 8.73 -0.01 -8.47
C HIS A 302 7.69 1.10 -8.31
N HIS A 303 6.39 0.76 -8.29
CA HIS A 303 5.34 1.77 -8.11
C HIS A 303 5.31 2.34 -6.68
N LEU A 304 5.63 1.53 -5.67
CA LEU A 304 5.85 2.03 -4.32
C LEU A 304 7.02 3.00 -4.27
N ALA A 305 8.13 2.70 -4.94
CA ALA A 305 9.28 3.59 -5.03
C ALA A 305 8.88 4.91 -5.69
N GLN A 306 8.22 4.89 -6.85
CA GLN A 306 7.69 6.10 -7.50
C GLN A 306 6.80 6.93 -6.57
N ALA A 307 5.89 6.28 -5.82
CA ALA A 307 4.98 6.96 -4.90
C ALA A 307 5.68 7.53 -3.64
N ILE A 308 6.76 6.88 -3.16
CA ILE A 308 7.48 7.29 -1.95
C ILE A 308 8.54 8.34 -2.25
N THR A 309 9.29 8.16 -3.35
CA THR A 309 10.36 9.07 -3.76
C THR A 309 9.85 10.25 -4.60
N GLN A 310 8.54 10.31 -4.85
CA GLN A 310 7.93 11.27 -5.78
C GLN A 310 8.66 11.28 -7.12
N ASN A 311 8.77 10.11 -7.75
CA ASN A 311 9.50 9.91 -9.00
C ASN A 311 10.97 10.39 -8.96
N ASN A 312 11.71 9.98 -7.91
CA ASN A 312 13.11 10.34 -7.65
C ASN A 312 13.38 11.79 -7.19
N ASN A 313 12.35 12.61 -6.94
CA ASN A 313 12.54 13.96 -6.37
C ASN A 313 13.00 13.93 -4.91
N LEU A 314 12.64 12.89 -4.17
CA LEU A 314 13.08 12.65 -2.80
C LEU A 314 14.10 11.53 -2.76
N ASP A 315 15.27 11.78 -2.17
CA ASP A 315 16.26 10.74 -1.92
C ASP A 315 15.83 9.87 -0.73
N LYS A 316 15.64 8.57 -1.01
CA LYS A 316 15.32 7.51 -0.05
C LYS A 316 16.33 6.36 -0.18
N GLY A 317 17.53 6.67 -0.63
CA GLY A 317 18.65 5.74 -0.76
C GLY A 317 18.39 4.63 -1.76
N THR A 318 18.51 3.37 -1.32
CA THR A 318 18.41 2.19 -2.20
C THR A 318 17.04 2.04 -2.87
N LEU A 319 15.99 2.67 -2.34
CA LEU A 319 14.65 2.61 -2.93
C LEU A 319 14.57 3.34 -4.29
N ASN A 320 15.33 4.41 -4.50
CA ASN A 320 15.34 5.19 -5.75
C ASN A 320 15.76 4.35 -6.96
N LEU A 321 16.63 3.34 -6.76
CA LEU A 321 17.00 2.40 -7.82
C LEU A 321 15.81 1.63 -8.41
N MET A 322 14.72 1.51 -7.66
CA MET A 322 13.51 0.83 -8.10
C MET A 322 12.59 1.70 -8.96
N CYS A 323 12.80 3.02 -9.02
CA CYS A 323 11.98 3.94 -9.82
C CYS A 323 12.17 3.73 -11.33
N ASP A 324 13.34 3.34 -11.81
CA ASP A 324 13.61 3.23 -13.25
C ASP A 324 13.61 1.79 -13.79
N ILE A 325 13.52 0.79 -12.90
CA ILE A 325 13.65 -0.64 -13.27
C ILE A 325 12.32 -1.32 -13.63
N GLY A 326 11.18 -0.66 -13.41
CA GLY A 326 9.84 -1.21 -13.66
C GLY A 326 9.63 -1.68 -15.10
N VAL A 327 10.13 -0.90 -16.06
CA VAL A 327 10.03 -1.20 -17.50
C VAL A 327 10.71 -2.53 -17.87
N PHE A 328 11.79 -2.90 -17.18
CA PHE A 328 12.44 -4.20 -17.36
C PHE A 328 11.52 -5.35 -16.92
N PHE A 329 10.84 -5.22 -15.77
CA PHE A 329 9.92 -6.26 -15.30
C PHE A 329 8.76 -6.47 -16.26
N VAL A 330 8.17 -5.41 -16.80
CA VAL A 330 7.11 -5.51 -17.81
C VAL A 330 7.64 -6.08 -19.13
N GLY A 331 8.87 -5.75 -19.52
CA GLY A 331 9.58 -6.36 -20.65
C GLY A 331 9.67 -7.89 -20.53
N VAL A 332 9.88 -8.44 -19.33
CA VAL A 332 9.84 -9.90 -19.09
C VAL A 332 8.44 -10.47 -19.33
N PHE A 333 7.37 -9.76 -18.95
CA PHE A 333 5.98 -10.17 -19.21
C PHE A 333 5.66 -10.22 -20.70
N PHE A 334 6.07 -9.20 -21.47
CA PHE A 334 5.92 -9.19 -22.93
C PHE A 334 6.72 -10.31 -23.59
N PHE A 335 7.98 -10.49 -23.22
CA PHE A 335 8.82 -11.57 -23.73
C PHE A 335 8.20 -12.94 -23.47
N CYS A 336 7.78 -13.23 -22.23
CA CYS A 336 7.15 -14.49 -21.86
C CYS A 336 5.86 -14.73 -22.66
N SER A 337 5.09 -13.67 -22.93
CA SER A 337 3.85 -13.75 -23.71
C SER A 337 4.10 -14.10 -25.17
N GLY A 338 5.03 -13.39 -25.83
CA GLY A 338 5.42 -13.65 -27.21
C GLY A 338 6.08 -15.01 -27.41
N TYR A 339 6.99 -15.38 -26.51
CA TYR A 339 7.61 -16.70 -26.48
C TYR A 339 6.56 -17.81 -26.31
N GLY A 340 5.65 -17.65 -25.34
CA GLY A 340 4.63 -18.65 -25.03
C GLY A 340 3.57 -18.84 -26.11
N VAL A 341 3.16 -17.75 -26.78
CA VAL A 341 2.14 -17.83 -27.84
C VAL A 341 2.67 -18.54 -29.08
N TYR A 342 3.91 -18.23 -29.48
CA TYR A 342 4.51 -18.83 -30.66
C TYR A 342 5.01 -20.26 -30.41
N THR A 343 5.54 -20.55 -29.21
CA THR A 343 5.86 -21.93 -28.79
C THR A 343 4.60 -22.80 -28.78
N SER A 344 3.47 -22.28 -28.29
CA SER A 344 2.20 -23.03 -28.31
C SER A 344 1.70 -23.27 -29.73
N LEU A 345 1.85 -22.30 -30.64
CA LEU A 345 1.50 -22.48 -32.05
C LEU A 345 2.33 -23.59 -32.72
N LYS A 346 3.63 -23.70 -32.40
CA LYS A 346 4.52 -24.72 -32.96
C LYS A 346 4.29 -26.12 -32.38
N THR A 347 3.90 -26.21 -31.11
CA THR A 347 3.90 -27.48 -30.36
C THR A 347 2.52 -28.09 -30.17
N LYS A 348 1.44 -27.29 -30.22
CA LYS A 348 0.08 -27.78 -30.01
C LYS A 348 -0.68 -27.86 -31.33
N PRO A 349 -1.25 -29.03 -31.69
CA PRO A 349 -2.08 -29.14 -32.88
C PRO A 349 -3.33 -28.27 -32.73
N ASP A 350 -3.76 -27.67 -33.85
CA ASP A 350 -4.94 -26.80 -33.91
C ASP A 350 -4.97 -25.68 -32.86
N TYR A 351 -3.82 -25.15 -32.45
CA TYR A 351 -3.71 -24.16 -31.36
C TYR A 351 -4.62 -22.93 -31.55
N LEU A 352 -4.82 -22.49 -32.80
CA LEU A 352 -5.67 -21.35 -33.11
C LEU A 352 -7.17 -21.64 -32.89
N LYS A 353 -7.59 -22.92 -32.85
CA LYS A 353 -8.97 -23.33 -32.60
C LYS A 353 -9.34 -23.10 -31.13
N GLY A 354 -10.23 -22.13 -30.88
CA GLY A 354 -10.58 -21.70 -29.53
C GLY A 354 -9.50 -20.84 -28.85
N PHE A 355 -8.58 -20.26 -29.63
CA PHE A 355 -7.55 -19.36 -29.12
C PHE A 355 -8.17 -18.15 -28.42
N LEU A 356 -9.10 -17.45 -29.08
CA LEU A 356 -9.72 -16.24 -28.52
C LEU A 356 -10.46 -16.56 -27.22
N THR A 357 -11.28 -17.61 -27.19
CA THR A 357 -12.05 -17.97 -26.00
C THR A 357 -11.16 -18.37 -24.83
N LYS A 358 -10.10 -19.14 -25.05
CA LYS A 358 -9.20 -19.59 -23.97
C LYS A 358 -8.21 -18.51 -23.53
N ARG A 359 -7.63 -17.76 -24.47
CA ARG A 359 -6.55 -16.80 -24.19
C ARG A 359 -7.10 -15.46 -23.72
N LEU A 360 -8.16 -14.95 -24.34
CA LEU A 360 -8.72 -13.66 -23.95
C LEU A 360 -9.48 -13.76 -22.62
N SER A 361 -10.19 -14.86 -22.34
CA SER A 361 -10.84 -15.03 -21.03
C SER A 361 -9.85 -15.02 -19.86
N THR A 362 -8.65 -15.59 -20.03
CA THR A 362 -7.61 -15.57 -18.99
C THR A 362 -7.03 -14.19 -18.68
N ILE A 363 -7.38 -13.18 -19.47
CA ILE A 363 -6.90 -11.79 -19.29
C ILE A 363 -8.07 -10.85 -19.02
N LEU A 364 -9.12 -10.92 -19.84
CA LEU A 364 -10.28 -10.04 -19.74
C LEU A 364 -11.08 -10.27 -18.45
N VAL A 365 -11.18 -11.52 -17.97
CA VAL A 365 -11.89 -11.77 -16.71
C VAL A 365 -11.19 -11.05 -15.54
N PRO A 366 -9.89 -11.28 -15.27
CA PRO A 366 -9.14 -10.51 -14.28
C PRO A 366 -9.19 -8.98 -14.49
N PHE A 367 -9.13 -8.52 -15.75
CA PHE A 367 -9.22 -7.10 -16.08
C PHE A 367 -10.54 -6.48 -15.60
N TYR A 368 -11.67 -7.04 -16.03
CA TYR A 368 -12.98 -6.50 -15.68
C TYR A 368 -13.30 -6.67 -14.20
N THR A 369 -12.84 -7.75 -13.55
CA THR A 369 -13.05 -7.94 -12.11
C THR A 369 -12.24 -6.93 -11.30
N GLY A 370 -10.96 -6.75 -11.59
CA GLY A 370 -10.12 -5.75 -10.94
C GLY A 370 -10.59 -4.33 -11.19
N ASN A 371 -10.96 -4.00 -12.43
CA ASN A 371 -11.47 -2.68 -12.80
C ASN A 371 -12.79 -2.37 -12.08
N THR A 372 -13.70 -3.34 -11.97
CA THR A 372 -14.94 -3.18 -11.19
C THR A 372 -14.65 -2.92 -9.71
N ILE A 373 -13.69 -3.63 -9.11
CA ILE A 373 -13.28 -3.37 -7.73
C ILE A 373 -12.73 -1.96 -7.57
N PHE A 374 -11.95 -1.48 -8.53
CA PHE A 374 -11.40 -0.14 -8.51
C PHE A 374 -12.51 0.92 -8.55
N VAL A 375 -13.47 0.80 -9.48
CA VAL A 375 -14.65 1.68 -9.57
C VAL A 375 -15.46 1.66 -8.27
N LEU A 376 -15.73 0.47 -7.71
CA LEU A 376 -16.47 0.35 -6.45
C LEU A 376 -15.71 1.00 -5.30
N THR A 377 -14.39 0.88 -5.26
CA THR A 377 -13.56 1.49 -4.21
C THR A 377 -13.55 3.01 -4.34
N ALA A 378 -13.41 3.54 -5.56
CA ALA A 378 -13.50 4.97 -5.83
C ALA A 378 -14.83 5.55 -5.33
N ILE A 379 -15.95 4.90 -5.65
CA ILE A 379 -17.28 5.31 -5.16
C ILE A 379 -17.36 5.23 -3.63
N LEU A 380 -16.79 4.19 -3.01
CA LEU A 380 -16.77 4.03 -1.54
C LEU A 380 -16.01 5.14 -0.82
N PHE A 381 -14.95 5.67 -1.45
CA PHE A 381 -14.17 6.81 -0.94
C PHE A 381 -14.71 8.17 -1.39
N GLY A 382 -15.93 8.22 -1.94
CA GLY A 382 -16.64 9.47 -2.23
C GLY A 382 -16.41 10.03 -3.62
N GLU A 383 -15.73 9.33 -4.53
CA GLU A 383 -15.60 9.79 -5.91
C GLU A 383 -16.94 9.73 -6.65
N THR A 384 -17.33 10.84 -7.27
CA THR A 384 -18.53 10.94 -8.09
C THR A 384 -18.19 10.79 -9.57
N PHE A 385 -19.01 10.03 -10.29
CA PHE A 385 -18.90 9.83 -11.74
C PHE A 385 -20.15 10.36 -12.45
N THR A 386 -19.97 11.08 -13.54
CA THR A 386 -21.05 11.26 -14.53
C THR A 386 -21.39 9.91 -15.18
N LYS A 387 -22.56 9.82 -15.82
CA LYS A 387 -22.96 8.58 -16.53
C LYS A 387 -21.93 8.17 -17.61
N ALA A 388 -21.38 9.15 -18.33
CA ALA A 388 -20.38 8.90 -19.37
C ALA A 388 -19.06 8.39 -18.78
N GLU A 389 -18.58 9.01 -17.70
CA GLU A 389 -17.36 8.58 -17.01
C GLU A 389 -17.51 7.20 -16.39
N LEU A 390 -18.66 6.90 -15.77
CA LEU A 390 -18.90 5.59 -15.17
C LEU A 390 -18.91 4.48 -16.23
N ILE A 391 -19.56 4.71 -17.38
CA ILE A 391 -19.56 3.76 -18.50
C ILE A 391 -18.14 3.60 -19.05
N SER A 392 -17.43 4.71 -19.25
CA SER A 392 -16.05 4.72 -19.74
C SER A 392 -15.11 3.94 -18.81
N ALA A 393 -15.23 4.19 -17.50
CA ALA A 393 -14.48 3.49 -16.47
C ALA A 393 -14.82 1.99 -16.45
N LEU A 394 -16.09 1.60 -16.38
CA LEU A 394 -16.51 0.18 -16.30
C LEU A 394 -16.13 -0.62 -17.55
N THR A 395 -16.21 -0.01 -18.74
CA THR A 395 -15.81 -0.64 -20.00
C THR A 395 -14.29 -0.69 -20.18
N GLY A 396 -13.53 0.07 -19.39
CA GLY A 396 -12.08 0.21 -19.54
C GLY A 396 -11.67 1.08 -20.74
N TRP A 397 -12.61 1.87 -21.29
CA TRP A 397 -12.33 2.83 -22.36
C TRP A 397 -11.40 3.95 -21.88
N VAL A 398 -11.58 4.37 -20.62
CA VAL A 398 -10.60 5.16 -19.86
C VAL A 398 -10.22 4.35 -18.63
N LEU A 399 -8.92 4.17 -18.42
CA LEU A 399 -8.38 3.37 -17.33
C LEU A 399 -8.27 4.22 -16.06
N LEU A 400 -9.17 4.03 -15.09
CA LEU A 400 -9.04 4.68 -13.77
C LEU A 400 -7.75 4.27 -13.06
N ASN A 401 -7.36 3.00 -13.22
CA ASN A 401 -6.04 2.52 -12.84
C ASN A 401 -5.15 2.51 -14.09
N THR A 402 -4.30 3.52 -14.23
CA THR A 402 -3.37 3.65 -15.37
C THR A 402 -2.50 2.42 -15.53
N GLN A 403 -2.13 1.73 -14.44
CA GLN A 403 -1.32 0.50 -14.46
C GLN A 403 -1.98 -0.69 -15.18
N LEU A 404 -3.24 -0.59 -15.59
CA LEU A 404 -3.90 -1.64 -16.39
C LEU A 404 -3.53 -1.61 -17.88
N TRP A 405 -2.76 -0.62 -18.33
CA TRP A 405 -2.35 -0.46 -19.74
C TRP A 405 -1.80 -1.75 -20.36
N PHE A 406 -0.94 -2.48 -19.64
CA PHE A 406 -0.30 -3.72 -20.13
C PHE A 406 -1.34 -4.78 -20.54
N ILE A 407 -2.45 -4.84 -19.80
CA ILE A 407 -3.52 -5.82 -20.03
C ILE A 407 -4.29 -5.51 -21.31
N VAL A 408 -4.55 -4.24 -21.57
CA VAL A 408 -5.15 -3.77 -22.83
C VAL A 408 -4.21 -4.05 -24.00
N GLU A 409 -2.93 -3.77 -23.83
CA GLU A 409 -1.95 -3.95 -24.88
C GLU A 409 -1.72 -5.41 -25.26
N ILE A 410 -1.62 -6.30 -24.26
CA ILE A 410 -1.48 -7.74 -24.54
C ILE A 410 -2.75 -8.32 -25.17
N PHE A 411 -3.92 -7.77 -24.84
CA PHE A 411 -5.19 -8.11 -25.50
C PHE A 411 -5.13 -7.76 -26.99
N ILE A 412 -4.69 -6.54 -27.35
CA ILE A 412 -4.51 -6.12 -28.74
C ILE A 412 -3.52 -7.03 -29.47
N LEU A 413 -2.35 -7.28 -28.86
CA LEU A 413 -1.30 -8.14 -29.44
C LEU A 413 -1.79 -9.56 -29.70
N TYR A 414 -2.61 -10.14 -28.81
CA TYR A 414 -3.17 -11.47 -29.02
C TYR A 414 -4.23 -11.52 -30.12
N ILE A 415 -5.07 -10.50 -30.25
CA ILE A 415 -6.02 -10.41 -31.38
C ILE A 415 -5.26 -10.33 -32.69
N VAL A 416 -4.27 -9.44 -32.78
CA VAL A 416 -3.47 -9.23 -33.99
C VAL A 416 -2.67 -10.49 -34.34
N PHE A 417 -2.03 -11.12 -33.35
CA PHE A 417 -1.35 -12.41 -33.54
C PHE A 417 -2.32 -13.47 -34.10
N TYR A 418 -3.52 -13.59 -33.53
CA TYR A 418 -4.51 -14.55 -34.01
C TYR A 418 -4.93 -14.28 -35.45
N ILE A 419 -5.23 -13.02 -35.79
CA ILE A 419 -5.63 -12.63 -37.15
C ILE A 419 -4.50 -12.93 -38.15
N ILE A 420 -3.30 -12.44 -37.87
CA ILE A 420 -2.12 -12.59 -38.72
C ILE A 420 -1.80 -14.06 -38.96
N PHE A 421 -1.64 -14.87 -37.91
CA PHE A 421 -1.22 -16.27 -38.06
C PHE A 421 -2.35 -17.22 -38.50
N LYS A 422 -3.61 -16.78 -38.43
CA LYS A 422 -4.74 -17.52 -39.02
C LYS A 422 -4.87 -17.26 -40.52
N ILE A 423 -4.68 -16.01 -40.96
CA ILE A 423 -4.83 -15.61 -42.37
C ILE A 423 -3.55 -15.93 -43.15
N LEU A 424 -2.41 -15.47 -42.65
CA LEU A 424 -1.11 -15.65 -43.29
C LEU A 424 -0.54 -17.02 -42.93
N LYS A 425 -0.73 -17.97 -43.84
CA LYS A 425 -0.19 -19.33 -43.72
C LYS A 425 1.34 -19.38 -43.84
N ASN A 426 1.96 -18.35 -44.45
CA ASN A 426 3.41 -18.24 -44.55
C ASN A 426 3.99 -17.61 -43.27
N GLU A 427 4.78 -18.40 -42.55
CA GLU A 427 5.41 -18.00 -41.29
C GLU A 427 6.30 -16.75 -41.44
N LYS A 428 7.13 -16.65 -42.49
CA LYS A 428 8.03 -15.50 -42.68
C LYS A 428 7.22 -14.21 -42.87
N THR A 429 6.19 -14.27 -43.71
CA THR A 429 5.29 -13.15 -43.96
C THR A 429 4.54 -12.77 -42.68
N ALA A 430 4.02 -13.74 -41.92
CA ALA A 430 3.35 -13.49 -40.65
C ALA A 430 4.25 -12.75 -39.63
N PHE A 431 5.52 -13.13 -39.52
CA PHE A 431 6.49 -12.41 -38.69
C PHE A 431 6.73 -10.97 -39.15
N ILE A 432 6.86 -10.74 -40.47
CA ILE A 432 7.04 -9.38 -41.03
C ILE A 432 5.83 -8.51 -40.67
N PHE A 433 4.61 -8.99 -40.90
CA PHE A 433 3.40 -8.24 -40.57
C PHE A 433 3.26 -7.98 -39.06
N MET A 434 3.65 -8.94 -38.21
CA MET A 434 3.67 -8.74 -36.75
C MET A 434 4.67 -7.66 -36.34
N GLY A 435 5.87 -7.65 -36.95
CA GLY A 435 6.88 -6.62 -36.72
C GLY A 435 6.42 -5.24 -37.19
N VAL A 436 5.83 -5.14 -38.38
CA VAL A 436 5.27 -3.89 -38.93
C VAL A 436 4.16 -3.36 -38.01
N PHE A 437 3.27 -4.22 -37.53
CA PHE A 437 2.22 -3.81 -36.59
C PHE A 437 2.80 -3.26 -35.29
N ILE A 438 3.80 -3.92 -34.71
CA ILE A 438 4.44 -3.46 -33.46
C ILE A 438 5.14 -2.11 -33.65
N ILE A 439 5.84 -1.91 -34.76
CA ILE A 439 6.42 -0.59 -35.04
C ILE A 439 5.33 0.46 -35.25
N ALA A 440 4.23 0.12 -35.94
CA ALA A 440 3.12 1.04 -36.17
C ALA A 440 2.45 1.49 -34.87
N ILE A 441 2.17 0.57 -33.93
CA ILE A 441 1.56 0.92 -32.64
C ILE A 441 2.52 1.70 -31.74
N MET A 442 3.82 1.38 -31.77
CA MET A 442 4.85 2.17 -31.06
C MET A 442 4.87 3.62 -31.57
N THR A 443 4.93 3.79 -32.89
CA THR A 443 4.93 5.12 -33.52
C THR A 443 3.63 5.88 -33.25
N ALA A 444 2.48 5.20 -33.34
CA ALA A 444 1.18 5.83 -33.04
C ALA A 444 1.11 6.32 -31.60
N SER A 445 1.55 5.51 -30.63
CA SER A 445 1.53 5.88 -29.22
C SER A 445 2.52 7.01 -28.91
N LEU A 446 3.71 7.00 -29.51
CA LEU A 446 4.68 8.09 -29.40
C LEU A 446 4.11 9.42 -29.91
N PHE A 447 3.37 9.40 -31.03
CA PHE A 447 2.73 10.59 -31.57
C PHE A 447 1.51 11.06 -30.78
N LEU A 448 0.81 10.16 -30.10
CA LEU A 448 -0.34 10.55 -29.27
C LEU A 448 0.07 11.31 -28.01
N GLY A 449 1.31 11.16 -27.52
CA GLY A 449 1.80 11.82 -26.32
C GLY A 449 1.13 11.31 -25.04
N HIS A 450 1.35 11.98 -23.92
CA HIS A 450 0.70 11.72 -22.66
C HIS A 450 -0.76 12.19 -22.67
N ASP A 451 -1.52 11.74 -21.67
CA ASP A 451 -2.92 12.10 -21.51
C ASP A 451 -3.08 13.12 -20.41
N PHE A 452 -3.25 14.38 -20.80
CA PHE A 452 -3.60 15.48 -19.90
C PHE A 452 -5.10 15.80 -19.91
N ARG A 453 -5.91 15.08 -20.72
CA ARG A 453 -7.32 15.41 -20.96
C ARG A 453 -8.27 14.61 -20.10
N THR A 454 -7.93 13.37 -19.77
CA THR A 454 -8.76 12.57 -18.86
C THR A 454 -8.30 12.75 -17.42
N LYS A 455 -9.27 12.78 -16.49
CA LYS A 455 -9.02 12.93 -15.04
C LYS A 455 -8.01 11.92 -14.47
N SER A 456 -7.89 10.74 -15.10
CA SER A 456 -7.00 9.67 -14.65
C SER A 456 -5.70 9.56 -15.45
N GLY A 457 -5.52 10.32 -16.53
CA GLY A 457 -4.45 10.08 -17.50
C GLY A 457 -4.53 8.70 -18.16
N GLY A 458 -5.75 8.13 -18.24
CA GLY A 458 -6.01 6.72 -18.50
C GLY A 458 -6.38 6.38 -19.94
N ALA A 459 -6.29 7.31 -20.89
CA ALA A 459 -6.61 7.02 -22.28
C ALA A 459 -5.61 6.04 -22.91
N TRP A 460 -6.12 5.20 -23.83
CA TRP A 460 -5.29 4.19 -24.49
C TRP A 460 -4.21 4.81 -25.38
N LEU A 461 -3.07 4.13 -25.44
CA LEU A 461 -1.93 4.50 -26.28
C LEU A 461 -1.33 5.88 -25.96
N ARG A 462 -1.60 6.44 -24.77
CA ARG A 462 -1.01 7.71 -24.31
C ARG A 462 -0.01 7.49 -23.19
N GLY A 463 1.20 8.04 -23.35
CA GLY A 463 2.35 7.86 -22.46
C GLY A 463 3.36 6.80 -22.91
N GLU A 464 4.59 6.87 -22.40
CA GLU A 464 5.73 6.04 -22.84
C GLU A 464 5.59 4.56 -22.53
N TRP A 465 4.81 4.22 -21.51
CA TRP A 465 4.62 2.85 -21.06
C TRP A 465 3.97 1.97 -22.14
N TRP A 466 3.19 2.54 -23.08
CA TRP A 466 2.57 1.82 -24.19
C TRP A 466 3.51 1.46 -25.36
N TYR A 467 4.75 1.95 -25.38
CA TYR A 467 5.66 1.69 -26.51
C TYR A 467 7.09 1.35 -26.11
N ASN A 468 7.52 1.63 -24.88
CA ASN A 468 8.91 1.40 -24.48
C ASN A 468 9.29 -0.09 -24.37
N SER A 469 8.34 -0.98 -24.06
CA SER A 469 8.60 -2.39 -23.77
C SER A 469 7.87 -3.38 -24.68
N ILE A 470 6.93 -2.91 -25.52
CA ILE A 470 6.12 -3.77 -26.40
C ILE A 470 6.93 -4.63 -27.36
N LEU A 471 8.08 -4.13 -27.84
CA LEU A 471 8.95 -4.87 -28.76
C LEU A 471 9.42 -6.22 -28.17
N LEU A 472 9.48 -6.34 -26.84
CA LEU A 472 9.90 -7.57 -26.18
C LEU A 472 8.94 -8.74 -26.48
N PHE A 473 7.68 -8.46 -26.84
CA PHE A 473 6.77 -9.48 -27.35
C PHE A 473 7.30 -10.11 -28.64
N TYR A 474 7.72 -9.28 -29.60
CA TYR A 474 8.31 -9.75 -30.86
C TYR A 474 9.64 -10.45 -30.63
N VAL A 475 10.49 -9.92 -29.74
CA VAL A 475 11.76 -10.56 -29.34
C VAL A 475 11.50 -11.95 -28.77
N GLY A 476 10.49 -12.13 -27.92
CA GLY A 476 10.07 -13.42 -27.39
C GLY A 476 9.64 -14.40 -28.49
N MET A 477 8.90 -13.93 -29.50
CA MET A 477 8.52 -14.74 -30.66
C MET A 477 9.74 -15.18 -31.49
N ILE A 478 10.66 -14.26 -31.78
CA ILE A 478 11.92 -14.55 -32.50
C ILE A 478 12.75 -15.57 -31.72
N PHE A 479 12.84 -15.40 -30.40
CA PHE A 479 13.56 -16.32 -29.53
C PHE A 479 12.99 -17.74 -29.61
N SER A 480 11.65 -17.89 -29.57
CA SER A 480 10.98 -19.18 -29.75
C SER A 480 11.18 -19.77 -31.16
N ARG A 481 11.22 -18.92 -32.20
CA ARG A 481 11.48 -19.32 -33.59
C ARG A 481 12.85 -19.97 -33.77
N TYR A 482 13.88 -19.33 -33.24
CA TYR A 482 15.27 -19.76 -33.40
C TYR A 482 15.84 -20.47 -32.16
N TYR A 483 14.97 -20.95 -31.25
CA TYR A 483 15.35 -21.48 -29.94
C TYR A 483 16.53 -22.45 -29.97
N ASN A 484 16.48 -23.49 -30.81
CA ASN A 484 17.52 -24.53 -30.88
C ASN A 484 18.89 -23.95 -31.28
N VAL A 485 18.91 -23.01 -32.24
CA VAL A 485 20.15 -22.38 -32.73
C VAL A 485 20.70 -21.41 -31.69
N LEU A 486 19.84 -20.57 -31.11
CA LEU A 486 20.23 -19.60 -30.09
C LEU A 486 20.75 -20.28 -28.84
N ILE A 487 20.03 -21.25 -28.29
CA ILE A 487 20.42 -21.96 -27.06
C ILE A 487 21.72 -22.76 -27.26
N SER A 488 21.90 -23.41 -28.40
CA SER A 488 23.16 -24.12 -28.71
C SER A 488 24.36 -23.17 -28.71
N ASN A 489 24.23 -22.02 -29.36
CA ASN A 489 25.27 -21.00 -29.39
C ASN A 489 25.51 -20.35 -28.01
N ILE A 490 24.43 -20.06 -27.27
CA ILE A 490 24.50 -19.51 -25.91
C ILE A 490 25.22 -20.47 -24.98
N LYS A 491 24.89 -21.77 -24.99
CA LYS A 491 25.57 -22.76 -24.14
C LYS A 491 27.05 -22.87 -24.49
N LYS A 492 27.40 -22.85 -25.79
CA LYS A 492 28.79 -22.89 -26.27
C LYS A 492 29.61 -21.67 -25.79
N ASN A 493 29.02 -20.48 -25.89
CA ASN A 493 29.70 -19.21 -25.64
C ASN A 493 29.13 -18.48 -24.41
N TYR A 494 28.68 -19.20 -23.38
CA TYR A 494 27.87 -18.64 -22.30
C TYR A 494 28.52 -17.48 -21.57
N ARG A 495 29.83 -17.57 -21.29
CA ARG A 495 30.57 -16.49 -20.63
C ARG A 495 30.58 -15.21 -21.45
N LEU A 496 30.78 -15.33 -22.76
CA LEU A 496 30.76 -14.19 -23.67
C LEU A 496 29.38 -13.52 -23.67
N TRP A 497 28.30 -14.32 -23.81
CA TRP A 497 26.93 -13.81 -23.80
C TRP A 497 26.53 -13.18 -22.47
N LEU A 498 26.90 -13.78 -21.35
CA LEU A 498 26.61 -13.23 -20.02
C LEU A 498 27.39 -11.93 -19.77
N SER A 499 28.68 -11.90 -20.09
CA SER A 499 29.50 -10.69 -19.95
C SER A 499 29.02 -9.56 -20.86
N ALA A 500 28.71 -9.86 -22.14
CA ALA A 500 28.14 -8.88 -23.06
C ALA A 500 26.77 -8.39 -22.58
N GLY A 501 25.93 -9.28 -22.03
CA GLY A 501 24.65 -8.95 -21.43
C GLY A 501 24.78 -7.99 -20.24
N LEU A 502 25.67 -8.29 -19.30
CA LEU A 502 25.92 -7.46 -18.11
C LEU A 502 26.50 -6.09 -18.48
N ILE A 503 27.52 -6.06 -19.35
CA ILE A 503 28.13 -4.81 -19.81
C ILE A 503 27.12 -3.96 -20.58
N GLY A 504 26.38 -4.58 -21.51
CA GLY A 504 25.32 -3.90 -22.26
C GLY A 504 24.23 -3.35 -21.35
N SER A 505 23.78 -4.13 -20.37
CA SER A 505 22.78 -3.68 -19.39
C SER A 505 23.29 -2.46 -18.61
N GLY A 506 24.53 -2.46 -18.12
CA GLY A 506 25.11 -1.34 -17.39
C GLY A 506 25.29 -0.07 -18.24
N ILE A 507 25.85 -0.19 -19.45
CA ILE A 507 26.05 0.94 -20.36
C ILE A 507 24.72 1.58 -20.74
N PHE A 508 23.76 0.78 -21.22
CA PHE A 508 22.48 1.33 -21.66
C PHE A 508 21.60 1.79 -20.49
N TYR A 509 21.77 1.24 -19.29
CA TYR A 509 21.13 1.77 -18.08
C TYR A 509 21.64 3.18 -17.77
N ALA A 510 22.96 3.39 -17.72
CA ALA A 510 23.54 4.71 -17.49
C ALA A 510 23.12 5.73 -18.57
N LEU A 511 23.08 5.32 -19.85
CA LEU A 511 22.59 6.17 -20.93
C LEU A 511 21.10 6.48 -20.78
N THR A 512 20.28 5.50 -20.40
CA THR A 512 18.84 5.71 -20.18
C THR A 512 18.60 6.68 -19.03
N GLU A 513 19.29 6.50 -17.91
CA GLU A 513 19.21 7.39 -16.76
C GLU A 513 19.60 8.83 -17.14
N TYR A 514 20.71 8.99 -17.86
CA TYR A 514 21.14 10.29 -18.38
C TYR A 514 20.07 10.93 -19.29
N MET A 515 19.50 10.16 -20.22
CA MET A 515 18.46 10.66 -21.11
C MET A 515 17.18 11.02 -20.36
N LEU A 516 16.76 10.23 -19.37
CA LEU A 516 15.59 10.51 -18.53
C LEU A 516 15.75 11.81 -17.74
N LYS A 517 16.94 12.10 -17.21
CA LYS A 517 17.23 13.32 -16.45
C LYS A 517 17.37 14.58 -17.32
N THR A 518 17.86 14.44 -18.56
CA THR A 518 18.21 15.60 -19.41
C THR A 518 17.16 15.94 -20.46
N LYS A 519 16.39 14.95 -20.93
CA LYS A 519 15.40 15.09 -22.00
C LYS A 519 14.08 14.45 -21.61
N GLY A 520 14.11 13.15 -21.30
CA GLY A 520 12.97 12.39 -20.81
C GLY A 520 11.86 12.17 -21.83
N TYR A 521 10.80 11.50 -21.38
CA TYR A 521 9.57 11.31 -22.16
C TYR A 521 8.56 12.45 -21.98
N TRP A 522 8.71 13.23 -20.91
CA TRP A 522 7.79 14.28 -20.46
C TRP A 522 8.20 15.68 -20.94
N SER A 523 8.98 15.76 -22.02
CA SER A 523 9.40 17.04 -22.60
C SER A 523 8.33 17.70 -23.47
N GLU A 524 7.09 17.19 -23.46
CA GLU A 524 6.00 17.70 -24.28
C GLU A 524 5.16 18.76 -23.54
N TRP A 525 4.75 19.80 -24.26
CA TRP A 525 3.85 20.87 -23.78
C TRP A 525 3.13 21.53 -24.97
N ASP A 526 2.24 22.49 -24.69
CA ASP A 526 1.41 23.18 -25.69
C ASP A 526 2.24 24.04 -26.66
N GLY A 527 2.77 23.39 -27.70
CA GLY A 527 3.64 24.00 -28.71
C GLY A 527 4.89 23.19 -29.05
N HIS A 528 5.30 22.28 -28.16
CA HIS A 528 6.42 21.36 -28.37
C HIS A 528 6.00 19.91 -28.10
N PRO A 529 5.80 19.08 -29.13
CA PRO A 529 5.37 17.70 -28.93
C PRO A 529 6.48 16.77 -28.38
N GLY A 530 7.72 17.24 -28.23
CA GLY A 530 8.82 16.47 -27.64
C GLY A 530 9.23 15.21 -28.40
N TYR A 531 8.93 15.11 -29.71
CA TYR A 531 9.13 13.86 -30.45
C TYR A 531 10.60 13.43 -30.52
N LEU A 532 11.52 14.39 -30.67
CA LEU A 532 12.94 14.09 -30.79
C LEU A 532 13.48 13.51 -29.49
N GLU A 533 13.15 14.15 -28.36
CA GLU A 533 13.54 13.77 -27.00
C GLU A 533 13.01 12.38 -26.65
N LYS A 534 11.74 12.10 -26.97
CA LYS A 534 11.13 10.76 -26.81
C LYS A 534 11.87 9.70 -27.63
N ILE A 535 12.21 9.99 -28.88
CA ILE A 535 12.95 9.05 -29.75
C ILE A 535 14.36 8.82 -29.22
N GLN A 536 15.06 9.87 -28.81
CA GLN A 536 16.40 9.78 -28.22
C GLN A 536 16.38 8.95 -26.93
N THR A 537 15.42 9.21 -26.05
CA THR A 537 15.24 8.44 -24.80
C THR A 537 14.91 6.97 -25.09
N LEU A 538 13.97 6.71 -26.02
CA LEU A 538 13.62 5.35 -26.46
C LEU A 538 14.80 4.61 -27.10
N SER A 539 15.65 5.31 -27.85
CA SER A 539 16.81 4.70 -28.51
C SER A 539 17.85 4.14 -27.53
N CYS A 540 17.91 4.66 -26.31
CA CYS A 540 18.77 4.16 -25.23
C CYS A 540 18.03 3.14 -24.35
N GLN A 541 16.77 3.41 -24.02
CA GLN A 541 15.96 2.57 -23.12
C GLN A 541 15.61 1.22 -23.75
N LEU A 542 15.30 1.17 -25.05
CA LEU A 542 14.92 -0.08 -25.70
C LEU A 542 16.07 -1.12 -25.72
N PRO A 543 17.31 -0.78 -26.10
CA PRO A 543 18.47 -1.66 -25.90
C PRO A 543 18.68 -2.05 -24.43
N MET A 544 18.53 -1.12 -23.48
CA MET A 544 18.62 -1.42 -22.04
C MET A 544 17.68 -2.57 -21.67
N ILE A 545 16.39 -2.48 -22.00
CA ILE A 545 15.39 -3.49 -21.68
C ILE A 545 15.77 -4.83 -22.34
N ILE A 546 16.19 -4.83 -23.61
CA ILE A 546 16.58 -6.05 -24.33
C ILE A 546 17.78 -6.73 -23.65
N PHE A 547 18.84 -5.98 -23.33
CA PHE A 547 20.02 -6.52 -22.66
C PHE A 547 19.69 -7.03 -21.26
N MET A 548 18.89 -6.32 -20.49
CA MET A 548 18.48 -6.74 -19.15
C MET A 548 17.63 -8.02 -19.20
N VAL A 549 16.64 -8.10 -20.09
CA VAL A 549 15.78 -9.29 -20.26
C VAL A 549 16.61 -10.50 -20.71
N ILE A 550 17.49 -10.34 -21.70
CA ILE A 550 18.38 -11.43 -22.15
C ILE A 550 19.30 -11.88 -21.00
N THR A 551 19.93 -10.93 -20.30
CA THR A 551 20.80 -11.22 -19.15
C THR A 551 20.06 -11.98 -18.07
N PHE A 552 18.84 -11.55 -17.74
CA PHE A 552 17.99 -12.23 -16.77
C PHE A 552 17.74 -13.68 -17.18
N PHE A 553 17.40 -13.96 -18.44
CA PHE A 553 17.25 -15.35 -18.91
C PHE A 553 18.57 -16.14 -18.91
N LEU A 554 19.70 -15.52 -19.25
CA LEU A 554 21.01 -16.17 -19.17
C LEU A 554 21.34 -16.58 -17.74
N VAL A 555 21.03 -15.73 -16.76
CA VAL A 555 21.17 -16.07 -15.32
C VAL A 555 20.28 -17.27 -14.98
N THR A 556 19.04 -17.31 -15.48
CA THR A 556 18.10 -18.42 -15.18
C THR A 556 18.55 -19.78 -15.72
N MET A 557 19.41 -19.80 -16.75
CA MET A 557 20.02 -21.06 -17.25
C MET A 557 21.01 -21.68 -16.25
N LYS A 558 21.54 -20.88 -15.31
CA LYS A 558 22.45 -21.32 -14.24
C LYS A 558 21.79 -21.40 -12.88
N PHE A 559 20.84 -20.51 -12.60
CA PHE A 559 20.16 -20.37 -11.33
C PHE A 559 18.66 -20.53 -11.55
N GLN A 560 18.06 -21.62 -11.07
CA GLN A 560 16.64 -21.85 -11.31
C GLN A 560 15.78 -21.13 -10.25
N PHE A 561 15.00 -20.14 -10.69
CA PHE A 561 14.05 -19.36 -9.87
C PHE A 561 12.78 -20.18 -9.61
N LYS A 562 12.95 -21.30 -8.90
CA LYS A 562 11.89 -22.28 -8.66
C LYS A 562 11.83 -22.61 -7.17
N ASN A 563 10.93 -21.94 -6.47
CA ASN A 563 10.53 -22.27 -5.12
C ASN A 563 9.00 -22.21 -4.98
N ASN A 564 8.47 -22.69 -3.86
CA ASN A 564 7.03 -22.71 -3.63
C ASN A 564 6.41 -21.31 -3.59
N PHE A 565 7.18 -20.30 -3.18
CA PHE A 565 6.71 -18.92 -3.07
C PHE A 565 6.57 -18.26 -4.45
N LEU A 566 7.58 -18.35 -5.30
CA LEU A 566 7.54 -17.89 -6.70
C LEU A 566 6.53 -18.67 -7.54
N ALA A 567 6.40 -19.99 -7.33
CA ALA A 567 5.37 -20.77 -7.99
C ALA A 567 3.95 -20.30 -7.59
N PHE A 568 3.79 -19.88 -6.34
CA PHE A 568 2.56 -19.27 -5.85
C PHE A 568 2.32 -17.88 -6.46
N LEU A 569 3.29 -16.96 -6.36
CA LEU A 569 3.17 -15.61 -6.93
C LEU A 569 2.92 -15.67 -8.44
N GLY A 570 3.60 -16.58 -9.15
CA GLY A 570 3.42 -16.80 -10.58
C GLY A 570 2.02 -17.28 -10.97
N LYS A 571 1.29 -17.93 -10.06
CA LYS A 571 -0.09 -18.36 -10.27
C LYS A 571 -1.07 -17.17 -10.26
N ILE A 572 -0.82 -16.20 -9.39
CA ILE A 572 -1.68 -15.01 -9.16
C ILE A 572 -1.10 -13.73 -9.80
N ALA A 573 -0.06 -13.84 -10.63
CA ALA A 573 0.73 -12.69 -11.06
C ALA A 573 -0.07 -11.64 -11.84
N ILE A 574 -1.08 -12.08 -12.61
CA ILE A 574 -1.94 -11.16 -13.38
C ILE A 574 -2.83 -10.39 -12.43
N GLU A 575 -3.50 -11.07 -11.50
CA GLU A 575 -4.38 -10.47 -10.51
C GLU A 575 -3.61 -9.54 -9.56
N LEU A 576 -2.39 -9.93 -9.19
CA LEU A 576 -1.48 -9.12 -8.37
C LEU A 576 -1.04 -7.84 -9.09
N TYR A 577 -0.69 -7.95 -10.37
CA TYR A 577 -0.39 -6.80 -11.23
C TYR A 577 -1.59 -5.85 -11.35
N ILE A 578 -2.82 -6.38 -11.42
CA ILE A 578 -4.03 -5.55 -11.59
C ILE A 578 -4.37 -4.78 -10.30
N ILE A 579 -4.27 -5.42 -9.13
CA ILE A 579 -4.87 -4.90 -7.90
C ILE A 579 -3.94 -4.07 -7.02
N HIS A 580 -2.62 -4.16 -7.19
CA HIS A 580 -1.68 -3.53 -6.27
C HIS A 580 -1.82 -2.00 -6.21
N ASN A 581 -2.07 -1.34 -7.34
CA ASN A 581 -2.18 0.12 -7.40
C ASN A 581 -3.38 0.66 -6.60
N LEU A 582 -4.42 -0.15 -6.40
CA LEU A 582 -5.53 0.17 -5.50
C LEU A 582 -4.98 0.51 -4.10
N PHE A 583 -4.11 -0.35 -3.56
CA PHE A 583 -3.59 -0.16 -2.22
C PHE A 583 -2.54 0.95 -2.16
N ILE A 584 -1.78 1.17 -3.23
CA ILE A 584 -0.83 2.28 -3.32
C ILE A 584 -1.58 3.62 -3.20
N ILE A 585 -2.59 3.83 -4.04
CA ILE A 585 -3.36 5.09 -4.05
C ILE A 585 -4.12 5.28 -2.74
N TYR A 586 -4.94 4.31 -2.33
CA TYR A 586 -5.87 4.53 -1.22
C TYR A 586 -5.20 4.50 0.15
N LEU A 587 -4.12 3.74 0.36
CA LEU A 587 -3.44 3.73 1.66
C LEU A 587 -2.66 5.03 1.93
N ARG A 588 -2.14 5.68 0.88
CA ARG A 588 -1.45 6.96 1.03
C ARG A 588 -2.41 8.14 1.01
N ASN A 589 -3.31 8.19 0.03
CA ASN A 589 -4.11 9.40 -0.22
C ASN A 589 -5.37 9.49 0.64
N GLN A 590 -5.91 8.36 1.12
CA GLN A 590 -7.17 8.35 1.89
C GLN A 590 -6.98 7.86 3.33
N ILE A 591 -6.05 6.92 3.55
CA ILE A 591 -5.75 6.37 4.88
C ILE A 591 -4.52 7.06 5.51
N GLU A 592 -3.77 7.86 4.73
CA GLU A 592 -2.66 8.69 5.19
C GLU A 592 -1.60 7.93 6.02
N ILE A 593 -1.23 6.72 5.59
CA ILE A 593 -0.10 6.02 6.22
C ILE A 593 1.19 6.80 5.93
N LYS A 594 1.66 7.59 6.90
CA LYS A 594 2.86 8.44 6.76
C LYS A 594 4.16 7.65 6.73
N ASN A 595 4.28 6.59 7.54
CA ASN A 595 5.50 5.79 7.62
C ASN A 595 5.69 4.89 6.38
N ASP A 596 6.76 5.12 5.62
CA ASP A 596 7.06 4.44 4.36
C ASP A 596 7.21 2.92 4.51
N PHE A 597 7.86 2.46 5.58
CA PHE A 597 8.07 1.03 5.82
C PHE A 597 6.74 0.29 6.07
N ILE A 598 5.88 0.88 6.89
CA ILE A 598 4.53 0.36 7.17
C ILE A 598 3.68 0.37 5.90
N TYR A 599 3.76 1.44 5.12
CA TYR A 599 3.04 1.59 3.87
C TYR A 599 3.40 0.49 2.87
N ILE A 600 4.71 0.23 2.65
CA ILE A 600 5.19 -0.84 1.77
C ILE A 600 4.65 -2.21 2.22
N ILE A 601 4.81 -2.57 3.49
CA ILE A 601 4.36 -3.87 4.02
C ILE A 601 2.84 -4.02 3.85
N SER A 602 2.09 -2.96 4.17
CA SER A 602 0.63 -2.96 4.05
C SER A 602 0.17 -3.19 2.61
N VAL A 603 0.80 -2.51 1.64
CA VAL A 603 0.52 -2.71 0.21
C VAL A 603 0.79 -4.15 -0.21
N TYR A 604 1.94 -4.74 0.14
CA TYR A 604 2.24 -6.14 -0.21
C TYR A 604 1.24 -7.13 0.38
N ILE A 605 0.93 -7.01 1.67
CA ILE A 605 0.01 -7.92 2.35
C ILE A 605 -1.39 -7.83 1.72
N LEU A 606 -1.90 -6.62 1.53
CA LEU A 606 -3.24 -6.40 1.01
C LEU A 606 -3.35 -6.77 -0.47
N ALA A 607 -2.36 -6.40 -1.30
CA ALA A 607 -2.33 -6.75 -2.72
C ALA A 607 -2.26 -8.26 -2.94
N ILE A 608 -1.37 -8.97 -2.23
CA ILE A 608 -1.28 -10.44 -2.34
C ILE A 608 -2.57 -11.09 -1.85
N SER A 609 -3.14 -10.63 -0.73
CA SER A 609 -4.37 -11.19 -0.19
C SER A 609 -5.55 -11.03 -1.16
N MET A 610 -5.70 -9.85 -1.75
CA MET A 610 -6.78 -9.59 -2.73
C MET A 610 -6.55 -10.34 -4.04
N ALA A 611 -5.31 -10.40 -4.54
CA ALA A 611 -4.98 -11.15 -5.75
C ALA A 611 -5.29 -12.65 -5.62
N VAL A 612 -5.11 -13.25 -4.44
CA VAL A 612 -5.50 -14.65 -4.18
C VAL A 612 -7.01 -14.85 -4.27
N LEU A 613 -7.80 -13.92 -3.73
CA LEU A 613 -9.25 -13.97 -3.82
C LEU A 613 -9.72 -13.84 -5.26
N LEU A 614 -9.21 -12.83 -5.96
CA LEU A 614 -9.50 -12.56 -7.35
C LEU A 614 -9.18 -13.77 -8.21
N HIS A 615 -7.99 -14.34 -8.05
CA HIS A 615 -7.59 -15.51 -8.83
C HIS A 615 -8.59 -16.68 -8.69
N GLU A 616 -9.07 -16.96 -7.48
CA GLU A 616 -10.04 -18.04 -7.26
C GLU A 616 -11.41 -17.75 -7.86
N PHE A 617 -11.84 -16.48 -7.84
CA PHE A 617 -13.05 -16.04 -8.51
C PHE A 617 -12.89 -16.14 -10.03
N ASP A 618 -11.82 -15.57 -10.58
CA ASP A 618 -11.52 -15.50 -12.00
C ASP A 618 -11.40 -16.90 -12.60
N GLN A 619 -10.70 -17.83 -11.94
CA GLN A 619 -10.61 -19.21 -12.43
C GLN A 619 -11.98 -19.90 -12.53
N ARG A 620 -12.92 -19.60 -11.64
CA ARG A 620 -14.29 -20.14 -11.71
C ARG A 620 -15.08 -19.50 -12.85
N ALA A 621 -15.00 -18.19 -12.99
CA ALA A 621 -15.64 -17.46 -14.08
C ALA A 621 -15.12 -17.92 -15.45
N ILE A 622 -13.80 -18.07 -15.60
CA ILE A 622 -13.15 -18.60 -16.80
C ILE A 622 -13.61 -20.04 -17.08
N ALA A 623 -13.69 -20.90 -16.06
CA ALA A 623 -14.15 -22.27 -16.23
C ALA A 623 -15.59 -22.35 -16.77
N LEU A 624 -16.48 -21.46 -16.30
CA LEU A 624 -17.84 -21.32 -16.81
C LEU A 624 -17.87 -20.88 -18.27
N ILE A 625 -17.06 -19.88 -18.65
CA ILE A 625 -16.97 -19.36 -20.03
C ILE A 625 -16.44 -20.45 -20.99
N ILE A 626 -15.44 -21.22 -20.56
CA ILE A 626 -14.82 -22.26 -21.39
C ILE A 626 -15.65 -23.55 -21.42
N GLY A 627 -16.70 -23.67 -20.59
CA GLY A 627 -17.55 -24.86 -20.52
C GLY A 627 -16.86 -26.06 -19.87
N LYS A 628 -15.82 -25.85 -19.05
CA LYS A 628 -15.20 -26.91 -18.24
C LYS A 628 -15.92 -27.00 -16.90
N LYS A 629 -16.34 -28.20 -16.49
CA LYS A 629 -16.78 -28.44 -15.11
C LYS A 629 -15.68 -27.96 -14.15
N PRO A 630 -15.99 -27.16 -13.11
CA PRO A 630 -14.99 -26.72 -12.15
C PRO A 630 -14.45 -27.97 -11.44
N GLY A 631 -13.21 -28.36 -11.76
CA GLY A 631 -12.56 -29.59 -11.27
C GLY A 631 -11.91 -30.48 -12.32
N GLY A 632 -12.09 -30.23 -13.63
CA GLY A 632 -11.50 -31.04 -14.71
C GLY A 632 -10.23 -30.42 -15.32
N GLY A 633 -9.08 -30.59 -14.69
CA GLY A 633 -7.79 -30.10 -15.19
C GLY A 633 -6.61 -30.98 -14.78
N GLY A 634 -6.38 -32.05 -15.54
CA GLY A 634 -5.11 -32.76 -15.75
C GLY A 634 -4.03 -32.67 -14.69
N GLY A 635 -4.18 -33.44 -13.62
CA GLY A 635 -3.07 -34.10 -12.94
C GLY A 635 -3.34 -35.60 -13.05
N GLU A 636 -2.37 -36.37 -13.54
CA GLU A 636 -2.41 -37.83 -13.50
C GLU A 636 -2.76 -38.30 -12.07
N GLY A 637 -3.58 -39.34 -12.00
CA GLY A 637 -4.12 -39.85 -10.76
C GLY A 637 -3.02 -40.23 -9.78
N ILE A 638 -2.91 -39.43 -8.72
CA ILE A 638 -2.48 -39.95 -7.43
C ILE A 638 -3.79 -40.21 -6.68
N GLU A 639 -4.22 -41.46 -6.73
CA GLU A 639 -5.16 -41.96 -5.73
C GLU A 639 -4.56 -41.64 -4.36
N ALA A 640 -5.18 -40.71 -3.63
CA ALA A 640 -4.87 -40.51 -2.24
C ALA A 640 -5.01 -41.88 -1.54
N PRO A 641 -4.05 -42.28 -0.69
CA PRO A 641 -4.14 -43.55 0.01
C PRO A 641 -5.50 -43.62 0.71
N LYS A 642 -6.25 -44.70 0.43
CA LYS A 642 -7.42 -45.10 1.21
C LYS A 642 -6.95 -45.47 2.61
N ASP A 643 -6.66 -44.46 3.43
CA ASP A 643 -6.51 -44.62 4.86
C ASP A 643 -7.90 -44.92 5.44
N THR A 644 -8.12 -46.21 5.57
CA THR A 644 -9.21 -46.83 6.30
C THR A 644 -9.11 -46.36 7.76
N LYS A 645 -9.95 -45.42 8.18
CA LYS A 645 -10.27 -45.20 9.61
C LYS A 645 -11.57 -44.42 9.79
N LEU A 646 -12.61 -45.19 10.15
CA LEU A 646 -13.91 -44.83 10.74
C LEU A 646 -14.61 -43.56 10.25
N ASN A 647 -15.75 -43.80 9.61
CA ASN A 647 -16.80 -42.88 9.21
C ASN A 647 -17.27 -41.97 10.39
N SER A 648 -16.58 -40.86 10.66
CA SER A 648 -17.12 -39.78 11.50
C SER A 648 -17.95 -38.86 10.60
N GLN A 649 -19.26 -38.82 10.78
CA GLN A 649 -20.11 -37.81 10.15
C GLN A 649 -19.52 -36.42 10.46
N LYS A 650 -19.26 -35.65 9.41
CA LYS A 650 -18.62 -34.35 9.51
C LYS A 650 -19.69 -33.28 9.77
N GLU A 651 -19.53 -32.54 10.86
CA GLU A 651 -20.48 -31.52 11.30
C GLU A 651 -20.24 -30.19 10.56
N TYR A 652 -20.62 -30.12 9.27
CA TYR A 652 -20.37 -28.97 8.39
C TYR A 652 -20.96 -27.67 8.93
N PHE A 653 -22.16 -27.73 9.52
CA PHE A 653 -22.84 -26.53 10.00
C PHE A 653 -22.13 -25.90 11.21
N ILE A 654 -21.56 -26.71 12.11
CA ILE A 654 -20.73 -26.20 13.21
C ILE A 654 -19.55 -25.38 12.66
N ASP A 655 -18.87 -25.90 11.63
CA ASP A 655 -17.75 -25.20 11.01
C ASP A 655 -18.20 -23.89 10.34
N CYS A 656 -19.34 -23.85 9.65
CA CYS A 656 -19.90 -22.59 9.13
C CYS A 656 -20.19 -21.59 10.27
N MET A 657 -20.77 -22.06 11.38
CA MET A 657 -21.05 -21.22 12.54
C MET A 657 -19.79 -20.75 13.24
N ARG A 658 -18.70 -21.51 13.25
CA ARG A 658 -17.40 -21.03 13.75
C ARG A 658 -16.93 -19.79 13.00
N LEU A 659 -17.18 -19.68 11.70
CA LEU A 659 -16.83 -18.48 10.94
C LEU A 659 -17.64 -17.27 11.42
N LEU A 660 -18.96 -17.43 11.57
CA LEU A 660 -19.84 -16.38 12.08
C LEU A 660 -19.46 -15.97 13.51
N MET A 661 -19.20 -16.94 14.39
CA MET A 661 -18.77 -16.66 15.76
C MET A 661 -17.41 -15.97 15.80
N THR A 662 -16.51 -16.28 14.88
CA THR A 662 -15.24 -15.56 14.76
C THR A 662 -15.46 -14.11 14.36
N PHE A 663 -16.38 -13.83 13.43
CA PHE A 663 -16.79 -12.46 13.11
C PHE A 663 -17.35 -11.75 14.35
N PHE A 664 -18.20 -12.41 15.13
CA PHE A 664 -18.71 -11.85 16.39
C PHE A 664 -17.60 -11.57 17.41
N VAL A 665 -16.54 -12.39 17.48
CA VAL A 665 -15.37 -12.08 18.32
C VAL A 665 -14.72 -10.77 17.89
N VAL A 666 -14.48 -10.57 16.59
CA VAL A 666 -13.90 -9.30 16.10
C VAL A 666 -14.84 -8.13 16.40
N PHE A 667 -16.14 -8.34 16.18
CA PHE A 667 -17.18 -7.33 16.41
C PHE A 667 -17.23 -6.85 17.87
N ILE A 668 -17.14 -7.73 18.87
CA ILE A 668 -17.18 -7.29 20.28
C ILE A 668 -15.93 -6.49 20.69
N HIS A 669 -14.84 -6.54 19.92
CA HIS A 669 -13.66 -5.71 20.15
C HIS A 669 -13.71 -4.38 19.37
N SER A 670 -14.55 -4.30 18.33
CA SER A 670 -14.77 -3.10 17.52
C SER A 670 -16.25 -3.05 17.12
N PRO A 671 -17.14 -2.63 18.03
CA PRO A 671 -18.58 -2.62 17.77
C PRO A 671 -18.96 -1.53 16.78
N PHE A 672 -20.06 -1.75 16.05
CA PHE A 672 -20.67 -0.69 15.25
C PHE A 672 -21.31 0.35 16.17
N GLY A 673 -21.33 1.62 15.74
CA GLY A 673 -22.00 2.69 16.46
C GLY A 673 -23.53 2.57 16.44
N GLY A 674 -24.17 3.24 17.40
CA GLY A 674 -25.63 3.36 17.50
C GLY A 674 -26.33 2.16 18.14
N LYS A 675 -27.63 2.33 18.42
CA LYS A 675 -28.46 1.34 19.15
C LYS A 675 -28.49 -0.05 18.50
N ALA A 676 -28.48 -0.12 17.18
CA ALA A 676 -28.43 -1.38 16.46
C ALA A 676 -27.10 -2.12 16.71
N GLY A 677 -25.98 -1.39 16.77
CA GLY A 677 -24.67 -1.94 17.12
C GLY A 677 -24.61 -2.47 18.55
N GLU A 678 -25.26 -1.79 19.50
CA GLU A 678 -25.36 -2.24 20.90
C GLU A 678 -26.18 -3.52 21.08
N ILE A 679 -27.30 -3.64 20.36
CA ILE A 679 -28.08 -4.91 20.33
C ILE A 679 -27.24 -6.02 19.71
N PHE A 680 -26.58 -5.74 18.58
CA PHE A 680 -25.72 -6.71 17.90
C PHE A 680 -24.52 -7.14 18.77
N PHE A 681 -24.02 -6.24 19.63
CA PHE A 681 -23.00 -6.53 20.63
C PHE A 681 -23.48 -7.54 21.67
N CYS A 682 -24.73 -7.40 22.12
CA CYS A 682 -25.34 -8.37 23.04
C CYS A 682 -25.39 -9.78 22.41
N PHE A 683 -25.71 -9.88 21.11
CA PHE A 683 -25.61 -11.15 20.39
C PHE A 683 -24.17 -11.65 20.26
N GLY A 684 -23.21 -10.76 20.00
CA GLY A 684 -21.80 -11.11 19.85
C GLY A 684 -21.18 -11.81 21.06
N LYS A 685 -21.70 -11.58 22.26
CA LYS A 685 -21.27 -12.25 23.50
C LYS A 685 -21.39 -13.78 23.45
N MET A 686 -22.23 -14.33 22.59
CA MET A 686 -22.39 -15.78 22.44
C MET A 686 -21.16 -16.48 21.82
N ALA A 687 -20.26 -15.72 21.18
CA ALA A 687 -19.20 -16.27 20.35
C ALA A 687 -18.21 -17.15 21.11
N VAL A 688 -17.66 -16.65 22.22
CA VAL A 688 -16.68 -17.40 23.04
C VAL A 688 -17.33 -18.62 23.70
N PRO A 689 -18.49 -18.51 24.37
CA PRO A 689 -19.25 -19.67 24.85
C PRO A 689 -19.47 -20.75 23.80
N PHE A 690 -19.86 -20.37 22.57
CA PHE A 690 -20.05 -21.32 21.46
C PHE A 690 -18.79 -22.16 21.20
N PHE A 691 -17.61 -21.53 21.10
CA PHE A 691 -16.35 -22.26 20.87
C PHE A 691 -16.01 -23.23 22.01
N ILE A 692 -16.33 -22.85 23.25
CA ILE A 692 -16.06 -23.66 24.44
C ILE A 692 -17.01 -24.88 24.49
N VAL A 693 -18.31 -24.67 24.29
CA VAL A 693 -19.31 -25.76 24.22
C VAL A 693 -18.96 -26.75 23.11
N VAL A 694 -18.64 -26.25 21.92
CA VAL A 694 -18.23 -27.09 20.79
C VAL A 694 -16.94 -27.86 21.11
N SER A 695 -15.99 -27.25 21.82
CA SER A 695 -14.76 -27.93 22.26
C SER A 695 -15.05 -29.08 23.23
N GLY A 696 -15.93 -28.86 24.21
CA GLY A 696 -16.39 -29.89 25.14
C GLY A 696 -17.08 -31.05 24.43
N TYR A 697 -17.94 -30.75 23.46
CA TYR A 697 -18.66 -31.74 22.66
C TYR A 697 -17.73 -32.67 21.88
N PHE A 698 -16.69 -32.13 21.22
CA PHE A 698 -15.75 -32.95 20.44
C PHE A 698 -14.69 -33.66 21.30
N CYS A 699 -14.37 -33.14 22.48
CA CYS A 699 -13.46 -33.81 23.41
C CYS A 699 -14.09 -35.06 24.03
N PHE A 700 -15.37 -35.00 24.40
CA PHE A 700 -16.03 -36.03 25.21
C PHE A 700 -16.00 -37.43 24.57
N SER A 701 -15.90 -38.46 25.44
CA SER A 701 -16.10 -39.86 25.10
C SER A 701 -16.54 -40.63 26.35
N ASP A 702 -17.45 -41.59 26.20
CA ASP A 702 -17.90 -42.43 27.32
C ASP A 702 -16.78 -43.34 27.87
N LYS A 703 -15.80 -43.66 27.01
CA LYS A 703 -14.58 -44.38 27.37
C LYS A 703 -13.57 -43.39 27.96
N THR A 704 -13.33 -43.48 29.27
CA THR A 704 -12.47 -42.55 30.02
C THR A 704 -11.07 -42.44 29.43
N GLU A 705 -10.45 -43.54 28.99
CA GLU A 705 -9.12 -43.53 28.35
C GLU A 705 -9.09 -42.71 27.06
N ILE A 706 -10.13 -42.84 26.22
CA ILE A 706 -10.25 -42.07 24.98
C ILE A 706 -10.48 -40.59 25.30
N PHE A 707 -11.31 -40.31 26.29
CA PHE A 707 -11.59 -38.95 26.75
C PHE A 707 -10.32 -38.27 27.26
N GLU A 708 -9.57 -38.93 28.14
CA GLU A 708 -8.29 -38.45 28.67
C GLU A 708 -7.28 -38.19 27.54
N LYS A 709 -7.17 -39.11 26.59
CA LYS A 709 -6.28 -38.97 25.42
C LYS A 709 -6.64 -37.76 24.57
N ARG A 710 -7.93 -37.52 24.34
CA ARG A 710 -8.43 -36.35 23.58
C ARG A 710 -8.14 -35.05 24.31
N ILE A 711 -8.42 -34.99 25.61
CA ILE A 711 -8.12 -33.80 26.42
C ILE A 711 -6.62 -33.53 26.45
N LYS A 712 -5.75 -34.52 26.71
CA LYS A 712 -4.28 -34.33 26.68
C LYS A 712 -3.81 -33.79 25.33
N LYS A 713 -4.31 -34.33 24.22
CA LYS A 713 -3.98 -33.87 22.87
C LYS A 713 -4.42 -32.41 22.65
N GLN A 714 -5.62 -32.06 23.09
CA GLN A 714 -6.14 -30.70 22.97
C GLN A 714 -5.36 -29.74 23.88
N ALA A 715 -5.09 -30.11 25.13
CA ALA A 715 -4.31 -29.32 26.08
C ALA A 715 -2.92 -29.00 25.53
N LYS A 716 -2.20 -30.00 24.99
CA LYS A 716 -0.90 -29.77 24.34
C LYS A 716 -1.01 -28.77 23.18
N ARG A 717 -2.02 -28.93 22.32
CA ARG A 717 -2.22 -28.01 21.19
C ARG A 717 -2.52 -26.58 21.65
N ILE A 718 -3.44 -26.41 22.60
CA ILE A 718 -3.83 -25.09 23.11
C ILE A 718 -2.66 -24.45 23.87
N PHE A 719 -1.91 -25.21 24.67
CA PHE A 719 -0.71 -24.71 25.35
C PHE A 719 0.31 -24.09 24.37
N MET A 720 0.65 -24.81 23.29
CA MET A 720 1.56 -24.28 22.26
C MET A 720 1.04 -22.99 21.62
N LEU A 721 -0.28 -22.89 21.43
CA LEU A 721 -0.90 -21.69 20.89
C LEU A 721 -0.91 -20.54 21.90
N CYS A 722 -1.18 -20.79 23.19
CA CYS A 722 -1.13 -19.78 24.24
C CYS A 722 0.25 -19.15 24.31
N VAL A 723 1.28 -19.99 24.37
CA VAL A 723 2.68 -19.55 24.44
C VAL A 723 3.04 -18.77 23.17
N GLY A 724 2.77 -19.33 21.99
CA GLY A 724 3.06 -18.68 20.71
C GLY A 724 2.34 -17.35 20.52
N ALA A 725 1.06 -17.25 20.90
CA ALA A 725 0.30 -16.01 20.81
C ALA A 725 0.80 -14.94 21.78
N ASN A 726 1.09 -15.29 23.04
CA ASN A 726 1.66 -14.31 23.97
C ASN A 726 3.03 -13.80 23.50
N PHE A 727 3.90 -14.68 23.00
CA PHE A 727 5.19 -14.25 22.40
C PHE A 727 5.02 -13.35 21.18
N LEU A 728 4.05 -13.67 20.30
CA LEU A 728 3.72 -12.80 19.17
C LEU A 728 3.32 -11.40 19.65
N TYR A 729 2.46 -11.31 20.64
CA TYR A 729 2.00 -10.02 21.17
C TYR A 729 3.08 -9.26 21.92
N VAL A 730 3.98 -9.93 22.65
CA VAL A 730 5.21 -9.32 23.17
C VAL A 730 6.04 -8.71 22.04
N TYR A 731 6.28 -9.48 20.97
CA TYR A 731 7.07 -9.03 19.82
C TYR A 731 6.44 -7.82 19.10
N LEU A 732 5.14 -7.88 18.83
CA LEU A 732 4.39 -6.76 18.25
C LEU A 732 4.45 -5.51 19.13
N TYR A 733 4.43 -5.68 20.45
CA TYR A 733 4.54 -4.59 21.41
C TYR A 733 5.94 -3.97 21.42
N LEU A 734 6.99 -4.79 21.36
CA LEU A 734 8.38 -4.31 21.27
C LEU A 734 8.62 -3.52 19.98
N ILE A 735 8.13 -4.02 18.84
CA ILE A 735 8.20 -3.29 17.56
C ILE A 735 7.37 -2.02 17.63
N GLY A 736 6.14 -2.10 18.12
CA GLY A 736 5.24 -0.95 18.24
C GLY A 736 5.84 0.17 19.09
N ASN A 737 6.45 -0.16 20.25
CA ASN A 737 7.18 0.82 21.06
C ASN A 737 8.35 1.46 20.29
N LYS A 738 9.13 0.66 19.55
CA LYS A 738 10.27 1.16 18.77
C LYS A 738 9.83 2.08 17.62
N LEU A 739 8.66 1.81 17.04
CA LEU A 739 8.07 2.61 15.96
C LEU A 739 7.23 3.80 16.47
N GLY A 740 7.21 4.07 17.78
CA GLY A 740 6.36 5.12 18.37
C GLY A 740 4.85 4.85 18.30
N LEU A 741 4.45 3.63 17.92
CA LEU A 741 3.05 3.24 17.76
C LEU A 741 2.41 2.79 19.08
N MET A 742 3.16 2.62 20.16
CA MET A 742 2.61 2.14 21.44
C MET A 742 2.75 3.22 22.51
N PRO A 743 1.65 3.71 23.12
CA PRO A 743 1.67 4.85 24.04
C PRO A 743 2.27 4.52 25.41
N VAL A 744 2.48 3.23 25.70
CA VAL A 744 2.91 2.76 27.01
C VAL A 744 3.98 1.69 26.82
N GLY A 745 5.11 1.78 27.51
CA GLY A 745 6.16 0.75 27.45
C GLY A 745 5.70 -0.62 27.96
N ILE A 746 6.28 -1.70 27.43
CA ILE A 746 5.87 -3.09 27.75
C ILE A 746 5.99 -3.40 29.25
N GLN A 747 6.93 -2.76 29.93
CA GLN A 747 7.19 -2.91 31.37
C GLN A 747 6.00 -2.48 32.23
N LYS A 748 5.17 -1.53 31.77
CA LYS A 748 3.95 -1.14 32.52
C LYS A 748 2.84 -2.18 32.37
N ARG A 749 2.84 -2.98 31.30
CA ARG A 749 1.87 -4.06 31.08
C ARG A 749 2.29 -5.38 31.73
N VAL A 750 3.58 -5.70 31.70
CA VAL A 750 4.14 -6.90 32.32
C VAL A 750 4.77 -6.54 33.65
N ASN A 751 3.97 -6.65 34.72
CA ASN A 751 4.35 -6.41 36.11
C ASN A 751 3.93 -7.59 37.01
N ASP A 752 4.31 -7.56 38.29
CA ASP A 752 4.05 -8.66 39.22
C ASP A 752 2.56 -9.00 39.35
N SER A 753 1.67 -7.99 39.39
CA SER A 753 0.21 -8.23 39.47
C SER A 753 -0.32 -8.89 38.20
N SER A 754 0.16 -8.50 37.03
CA SER A 754 -0.25 -9.10 35.74
C SER A 754 0.19 -10.57 35.61
N ILE A 755 1.30 -10.96 36.24
CA ILE A 755 1.74 -12.35 36.30
C ILE A 755 0.84 -13.15 37.25
N VAL A 756 0.45 -12.57 38.38
CA VAL A 756 -0.55 -13.17 39.28
C VAL A 756 -1.89 -13.37 38.55
N ASP A 757 -2.35 -12.37 37.79
CA ASP A 757 -3.59 -12.46 37.01
C ASP A 757 -3.51 -13.51 35.89
N LEU A 758 -2.35 -13.68 35.26
CA LEU A 758 -2.12 -14.76 34.32
C LEU A 758 -2.20 -16.13 35.02
N LEU A 759 -1.57 -16.29 36.18
CA LEU A 759 -1.51 -17.57 36.88
C LEU A 759 -2.83 -17.96 37.52
N LEU A 760 -3.57 -17.01 38.11
CA LEU A 760 -4.82 -17.26 38.83
C LEU A 760 -6.06 -17.12 37.95
N TYR A 761 -6.12 -16.06 37.14
CA TYR A 761 -7.29 -15.68 36.35
C TYR A 761 -7.11 -15.86 34.85
N ASN A 762 -6.01 -16.50 34.42
CA ASN A 762 -5.72 -16.82 33.02
C ASN A 762 -5.76 -15.60 32.09
N GLN A 763 -5.46 -14.40 32.62
CA GLN A 763 -5.42 -13.16 31.86
C GLN A 763 -4.05 -12.95 31.22
N SER A 764 -4.02 -12.74 29.91
CA SER A 764 -2.75 -12.38 29.26
C SER A 764 -2.33 -10.97 29.67
N PRO A 765 -1.07 -10.76 30.11
CA PRO A 765 -0.57 -9.43 30.47
C PRO A 765 -0.36 -8.54 29.23
N VAL A 766 -0.29 -9.13 28.04
CA VAL A 766 0.02 -8.41 26.79
C VAL A 766 -1.18 -8.17 25.90
N ALA A 767 -2.21 -9.01 25.95
CA ALA A 767 -3.40 -8.81 25.14
C ALA A 767 -4.66 -9.50 25.71
N ASP A 768 -5.64 -8.71 26.15
CA ASP A 768 -6.80 -9.20 26.90
C ASP A 768 -7.66 -10.22 26.15
N HIS A 769 -7.80 -10.06 24.83
CA HIS A 769 -8.58 -10.98 23.99
C HIS A 769 -8.06 -12.43 24.04
N LEU A 770 -6.77 -12.65 24.36
CA LEU A 770 -6.14 -13.98 24.47
C LEU A 770 -6.65 -14.80 25.67
N TRP A 771 -7.45 -14.20 26.56
CA TRP A 771 -8.09 -14.86 27.71
C TRP A 771 -8.84 -16.14 27.32
N PHE A 772 -9.52 -16.19 26.17
CA PHE A 772 -10.24 -17.41 25.76
C PHE A 772 -9.28 -18.61 25.60
N LEU A 773 -8.13 -18.41 24.98
CA LEU A 773 -7.15 -19.48 24.75
C LEU A 773 -6.54 -19.96 26.07
N GLY A 774 -6.19 -19.03 26.96
CA GLY A 774 -5.72 -19.31 28.32
C GLY A 774 -6.75 -20.06 29.16
N SER A 775 -7.98 -19.54 29.24
CA SER A 775 -9.07 -20.16 30.01
C SER A 775 -9.40 -21.57 29.53
N LEU A 776 -9.39 -21.81 28.21
CA LEU A 776 -9.63 -23.15 27.66
C LEU A 776 -8.52 -24.12 28.02
N PHE A 777 -7.26 -23.68 28.02
CA PHE A 777 -6.14 -24.51 28.51
C PHE A 777 -6.37 -24.91 29.97
N TYR A 778 -6.72 -23.95 30.83
CA TYR A 778 -6.94 -24.21 32.25
C TYR A 778 -8.12 -25.16 32.47
N ALA A 779 -9.21 -24.99 31.73
CA ALA A 779 -10.36 -25.89 31.79
C ALA A 779 -9.98 -27.33 31.40
N LEU A 780 -9.12 -27.49 30.38
CA LEU A 780 -8.62 -28.81 29.98
C LEU A 780 -7.76 -29.45 31.07
N ILE A 781 -6.90 -28.67 31.76
CA ILE A 781 -6.10 -29.17 32.89
C ILE A 781 -7.01 -29.58 34.05
N LEU A 782 -7.98 -28.76 34.43
CA LEU A 782 -8.94 -29.08 35.48
C LEU A 782 -9.74 -30.35 35.13
N MET A 783 -10.17 -30.49 33.88
CA MET A 783 -10.83 -31.72 33.42
C MET A 783 -9.91 -32.94 33.48
N LEU A 784 -8.60 -32.82 33.21
CA LEU A 784 -7.65 -33.92 33.41
C LEU A 784 -7.53 -34.30 34.89
N VAL A 785 -7.53 -33.33 35.80
CA VAL A 785 -7.54 -33.60 37.25
C VAL A 785 -8.81 -34.35 37.64
N LEU A 786 -9.99 -33.89 37.20
CA LEU A 786 -11.28 -34.53 37.45
C LEU A 786 -11.35 -35.97 36.88
N ILE A 787 -10.67 -36.22 35.75
CA ILE A 787 -10.54 -37.57 35.17
C ILE A 787 -9.64 -38.44 36.04
N LYS A 788 -8.48 -37.94 36.48
CA LYS A 788 -7.54 -38.68 37.34
C LYS A 788 -8.17 -39.11 38.67
N ILE A 789 -8.95 -38.22 39.29
CA ILE A 789 -9.68 -38.53 40.53
C ILE A 789 -11.02 -39.25 40.27
N LYS A 790 -11.33 -39.58 39.02
CA LYS A 790 -12.49 -40.39 38.59
C LYS A 790 -13.88 -39.80 38.88
N ILE A 791 -14.00 -38.53 39.25
CA ILE A 791 -15.31 -37.87 39.52
C ILE A 791 -15.91 -37.13 38.31
N HIS A 792 -15.15 -36.99 37.22
CA HIS A 792 -15.54 -36.19 36.04
C HIS A 792 -17.00 -36.39 35.58
N LYS A 793 -17.50 -37.63 35.49
CA LYS A 793 -18.86 -37.93 34.97
C LYS A 793 -19.98 -37.32 35.80
N ASN A 794 -19.82 -37.27 37.12
CA ASN A 794 -20.80 -36.67 38.04
C ASN A 794 -20.57 -35.16 38.14
N PHE A 795 -19.30 -34.75 38.13
CA PHE A 795 -18.94 -33.35 38.17
C PHE A 795 -19.58 -32.56 37.01
N LEU A 796 -19.68 -33.15 35.80
CA LEU A 796 -20.36 -32.54 34.63
C LEU A 796 -21.72 -31.90 34.96
N PHE A 797 -22.50 -32.46 35.89
CA PHE A 797 -23.83 -31.95 36.25
C PHE A 797 -23.82 -30.67 37.09
N LEU A 798 -22.65 -30.24 37.58
CA LEU A 798 -22.49 -28.94 38.25
C LEU A 798 -22.41 -27.77 37.26
N ALA A 799 -22.37 -28.02 35.94
CA ALA A 799 -22.26 -26.96 34.95
C ALA A 799 -23.36 -25.88 35.06
N PRO A 800 -24.65 -26.22 35.21
CA PRO A 800 -25.71 -25.21 35.38
C PRO A 800 -25.54 -24.38 36.66
N VAL A 801 -25.07 -25.01 37.75
CA VAL A 801 -24.83 -24.32 39.03
C VAL A 801 -23.77 -23.24 38.87
N PHE A 802 -22.64 -23.57 38.24
CA PHE A 802 -21.58 -22.58 38.00
C PHE A 802 -22.04 -21.45 37.07
N LEU A 803 -22.90 -21.72 36.07
CA LEU A 803 -23.47 -20.68 35.22
C LEU A 803 -24.48 -19.78 35.96
N CYS A 804 -25.27 -20.35 36.87
CA CYS A 804 -26.12 -19.55 37.75
C CYS A 804 -25.29 -18.66 38.68
N ILE A 805 -24.18 -19.17 39.21
CA ILE A 805 -23.22 -18.37 40.00
C ILE A 805 -22.62 -17.26 39.13
N TYR A 806 -22.24 -17.56 37.88
CA TYR A 806 -21.73 -16.56 36.93
C TYR A 806 -22.73 -15.42 36.72
N LEU A 807 -23.99 -15.75 36.41
CA LEU A 807 -25.04 -14.74 36.21
C LEU A 807 -25.29 -13.95 37.50
N TYR A 808 -25.41 -14.62 38.63
CA TYR A 808 -25.62 -13.95 39.92
C TYR A 808 -24.50 -12.94 40.23
N LEU A 809 -23.24 -13.36 40.08
CA LEU A 809 -22.08 -12.49 40.32
C LEU A 809 -21.96 -11.38 39.28
N ALA A 810 -22.35 -11.63 38.02
CA ALA A 810 -22.29 -10.60 37.00
C ALA A 810 -23.36 -9.50 37.19
N TYR A 811 -24.50 -9.83 37.82
CA TYR A 811 -25.55 -8.87 38.15
C TYR A 811 -25.39 -8.21 39.52
N ASN A 812 -24.77 -8.89 40.49
CA ASN A 812 -24.74 -8.42 41.90
C ASN A 812 -23.31 -8.28 42.48
N GLY A 813 -22.27 -8.63 41.74
CA GLY A 813 -20.90 -8.61 42.23
C GLY A 813 -20.32 -7.20 42.29
N GLU A 814 -19.75 -6.82 43.43
CA GLU A 814 -18.88 -5.66 43.57
C GLU A 814 -17.42 -6.09 43.33
N GLY A 815 -16.73 -5.48 42.35
CA GLY A 815 -15.31 -5.72 42.09
C GLY A 815 -14.93 -5.85 40.61
N GLU A 816 -13.65 -6.11 40.35
CA GLU A 816 -13.10 -6.24 38.99
C GLU A 816 -13.69 -7.43 38.23
N PHE A 817 -14.14 -7.17 36.99
CA PHE A 817 -14.77 -8.13 36.08
C PHE A 817 -14.02 -9.46 35.93
N ILE A 818 -12.70 -9.43 36.10
CA ILE A 818 -11.80 -10.58 35.96
C ILE A 818 -11.99 -11.64 37.04
N LYS A 819 -12.44 -11.24 38.24
CA LYS A 819 -12.55 -12.13 39.40
C LYS A 819 -13.70 -13.12 39.24
N TYR A 820 -14.80 -12.73 38.59
CA TYR A 820 -15.92 -13.62 38.26
C TYR A 820 -15.89 -14.14 36.81
N ARG A 821 -15.11 -13.54 35.90
CA ARG A 821 -14.82 -14.07 34.56
C ARG A 821 -13.54 -14.92 34.54
N ASN A 822 -13.56 -16.04 35.26
CA ASN A 822 -12.44 -16.97 35.34
C ASN A 822 -12.79 -18.36 34.78
N VAL A 823 -11.79 -19.24 34.71
CA VAL A 823 -11.96 -20.60 34.20
C VAL A 823 -13.04 -21.42 34.92
N LEU A 824 -13.20 -21.32 36.24
CA LEU A 824 -14.11 -22.16 37.03
C LEU A 824 -15.57 -21.75 36.81
N ILE A 825 -15.82 -20.45 36.75
CA ILE A 825 -17.17 -19.88 36.71
C ILE A 825 -17.70 -19.79 35.27
N VAL A 826 -16.81 -19.61 34.28
CA VAL A 826 -17.19 -19.38 32.88
C VAL A 826 -16.79 -20.55 32.00
N THR A 827 -15.50 -20.78 31.77
CA THR A 827 -15.06 -21.70 30.71
C THR A 827 -15.33 -23.17 31.02
N LEU A 828 -15.09 -23.60 32.26
CA LEU A 828 -15.31 -24.97 32.70
C LEU A 828 -16.78 -25.41 32.53
N PRO A 829 -17.80 -24.65 32.99
CA PRO A 829 -19.18 -25.07 32.81
C PRO A 829 -19.65 -25.09 31.35
N TYR A 830 -19.27 -24.15 30.48
CA TYR A 830 -19.59 -24.28 29.04
C TYR A 830 -18.97 -25.55 28.44
N PHE A 831 -17.73 -25.86 28.81
CA PHE A 831 -17.05 -27.07 28.33
C PHE A 831 -17.77 -28.33 28.81
N MET A 832 -18.17 -28.36 30.09
CA MET A 832 -18.94 -29.44 30.70
C MET A 832 -20.33 -29.60 30.05
N MET A 833 -21.01 -28.50 29.73
CA MET A 833 -22.27 -28.53 28.98
C MET A 833 -22.08 -29.14 27.59
N GLY A 834 -20.99 -28.82 26.90
CA GLY A 834 -20.61 -29.50 25.65
C GLY A 834 -20.46 -31.01 25.83
N CYS A 835 -19.81 -31.44 26.91
CA CYS A 835 -19.70 -32.87 27.25
C CYS A 835 -21.08 -33.51 27.53
N LEU A 836 -21.98 -32.83 28.26
CA LEU A 836 -23.34 -33.31 28.53
C LEU A 836 -24.17 -33.44 27.25
N ILE A 837 -24.10 -32.45 26.36
CA ILE A 837 -24.76 -32.50 25.05
C ILE A 837 -24.28 -33.74 24.26
N HIS A 838 -22.98 -34.02 24.24
CA HIS A 838 -22.48 -35.23 23.57
C HIS A 838 -23.00 -36.51 24.22
N ARG A 839 -22.91 -36.60 25.55
CA ARG A 839 -23.32 -37.78 26.34
C ARG A 839 -24.78 -38.13 26.13
N TYR A 840 -25.64 -37.13 25.99
CA TYR A 840 -27.09 -37.31 25.87
C TYR A 840 -27.65 -37.01 24.48
N LYS A 841 -26.80 -36.88 23.45
CA LYS A 841 -27.21 -36.47 22.09
C LYS A 841 -28.37 -37.28 21.50
N GLN A 842 -28.42 -38.59 21.79
CA GLN A 842 -29.49 -39.46 21.29
C GLN A 842 -30.82 -39.15 21.99
N LYS A 843 -30.81 -39.10 23.33
CA LYS A 843 -32.01 -38.75 24.12
C LYS A 843 -32.52 -37.34 23.80
N ILE A 844 -31.61 -36.39 23.62
CA ILE A 844 -31.96 -35.02 23.20
C ILE A 844 -32.69 -35.05 21.85
N ARG A 845 -32.19 -35.82 20.89
CA ARG A 845 -32.82 -36.00 19.57
C ARG A 845 -34.21 -36.62 19.62
N GLU A 846 -34.45 -37.51 20.57
CA GLU A 846 -35.75 -38.16 20.78
C GLU A 846 -36.77 -37.22 21.45
N ILE A 847 -36.33 -36.39 22.40
CA ILE A 847 -37.21 -35.51 23.19
C ILE A 847 -37.52 -34.20 22.45
N ILE A 848 -36.52 -33.55 21.87
CA ILE A 848 -36.66 -32.20 21.33
C ILE A 848 -36.95 -32.29 19.83
N LYS A 849 -38.14 -31.83 19.41
CA LYS A 849 -38.47 -31.75 17.98
C LYS A 849 -37.77 -30.54 17.33
N PRO A 850 -37.27 -30.65 16.09
CA PRO A 850 -36.51 -29.56 15.45
C PRO A 850 -37.29 -28.25 15.32
N GLY A 851 -38.60 -28.30 15.03
CA GLY A 851 -39.45 -27.11 14.93
C GLY A 851 -39.56 -26.36 16.26
N ILE A 852 -39.69 -27.09 17.38
CA ILE A 852 -39.73 -26.51 18.74
C ILE A 852 -38.37 -25.89 19.09
N LEU A 853 -37.28 -26.56 18.71
CA LEU A 853 -35.93 -26.04 18.94
C LEU A 853 -35.71 -24.70 18.22
N ILE A 854 -36.10 -24.60 16.95
CA ILE A 854 -35.96 -23.38 16.15
C ILE A 854 -36.85 -22.25 16.71
N SER A 855 -38.11 -22.53 17.04
CA SER A 855 -39.02 -21.52 17.60
C SER A 855 -38.54 -21.02 18.97
N THR A 856 -38.00 -21.92 19.80
CA THR A 856 -37.40 -21.57 21.09
C THR A 856 -36.16 -20.69 20.89
N ALA A 857 -35.27 -21.04 19.96
CA ALA A 857 -34.10 -20.23 19.66
C ALA A 857 -34.48 -18.82 19.15
N ALA A 858 -35.51 -18.72 18.31
CA ALA A 858 -36.04 -17.44 17.84
C ALA A 858 -36.61 -16.59 19.00
N ALA A 859 -37.39 -17.21 19.90
CA ALA A 859 -37.92 -16.54 21.08
C ALA A 859 -36.81 -16.02 22.01
N PHE A 860 -35.78 -16.83 22.27
CA PHE A 860 -34.62 -16.40 23.05
C PHE A 860 -33.82 -15.29 22.35
N GLY A 861 -33.74 -15.28 21.02
CA GLY A 861 -33.19 -14.16 20.26
C GLY A 861 -33.96 -12.85 20.50
N LEU A 862 -35.30 -12.91 20.54
CA LEU A 862 -36.12 -11.73 20.89
C LEU A 862 -35.92 -11.32 22.35
N PHE A 863 -35.74 -12.27 23.27
CA PHE A 863 -35.46 -11.97 24.68
C PHE A 863 -34.11 -11.27 24.88
N VAL A 864 -33.08 -11.56 24.07
CA VAL A 864 -31.81 -10.80 24.10
C VAL A 864 -32.06 -9.32 23.82
N ALA A 865 -32.85 -9.02 22.80
CA ALA A 865 -33.21 -7.65 22.48
C ALA A 865 -34.08 -7.02 23.58
N GLY A 866 -35.03 -7.77 24.14
CA GLY A 866 -35.87 -7.34 25.25
C GLY A 866 -35.09 -7.02 26.52
N GLU A 867 -34.16 -7.89 26.93
CA GLU A 867 -33.27 -7.66 28.08
C GLU A 867 -32.42 -6.42 27.86
N TYR A 868 -31.88 -6.19 26.66
CA TYR A 868 -31.19 -4.94 26.35
C TYR A 868 -32.09 -3.72 26.49
N LEU A 869 -33.35 -3.77 26.02
CA LEU A 869 -34.28 -2.64 26.15
C LEU A 869 -34.65 -2.32 27.60
N ILE A 870 -34.68 -3.33 28.48
CA ILE A 870 -34.98 -3.18 29.91
C ILE A 870 -33.76 -2.62 30.64
N TRP A 871 -32.60 -3.26 30.50
CA TRP A 871 -31.41 -2.97 31.31
C TRP A 871 -30.55 -1.85 30.74
N LYS A 872 -30.64 -1.58 29.42
CA LYS A 872 -29.82 -0.60 28.67
C LYS A 872 -28.32 -0.71 28.98
N ASN A 873 -27.85 -1.92 29.28
CA ASN A 873 -26.49 -2.17 29.77
C ASN A 873 -25.85 -3.34 29.03
N THR A 874 -24.88 -3.03 28.17
CA THR A 874 -24.12 -4.02 27.40
C THR A 874 -22.97 -4.64 28.18
N GLY A 875 -22.74 -4.30 29.45
CA GLY A 875 -21.66 -4.82 30.29
C GLY A 875 -21.97 -6.20 30.90
N VAL A 876 -23.23 -6.47 31.26
CA VAL A 876 -23.62 -7.72 31.94
C VAL A 876 -24.03 -8.84 30.97
N PRO A 877 -23.72 -10.11 31.24
CA PRO A 877 -24.21 -11.25 30.47
C PRO A 877 -25.71 -11.43 30.70
N TYR A 878 -26.48 -11.58 29.63
CA TYR A 878 -27.92 -11.78 29.72
C TYR A 878 -28.27 -13.25 29.82
N LEU A 879 -29.30 -13.59 30.60
CA LEU A 879 -29.73 -14.98 30.71
C LEU A 879 -30.12 -15.55 29.34
N SER A 880 -30.80 -14.76 28.50
CA SER A 880 -31.23 -15.22 27.19
C SER A 880 -30.09 -15.56 26.25
N ILE A 881 -28.98 -14.79 26.26
CA ILE A 881 -27.85 -15.07 25.38
C ILE A 881 -27.12 -16.34 25.80
N GLU A 882 -27.04 -16.59 27.11
CA GLU A 882 -26.41 -17.81 27.64
C GLU A 882 -27.19 -19.07 27.28
N VAL A 883 -28.52 -19.01 27.29
CA VAL A 883 -29.36 -20.12 26.82
C VAL A 883 -29.27 -20.27 25.30
N LEU A 884 -29.27 -19.17 24.55
CA LEU A 884 -29.24 -19.17 23.09
C LEU A 884 -28.00 -19.87 22.52
N VAL A 885 -26.85 -19.77 23.18
CA VAL A 885 -25.63 -20.51 22.81
C VAL A 885 -25.90 -22.01 22.66
N TYR A 886 -26.56 -22.62 23.65
CA TYR A 886 -26.85 -24.05 23.65
C TYR A 886 -27.86 -24.42 22.56
N LEU A 887 -28.90 -23.60 22.39
CA LEU A 887 -29.91 -23.80 21.35
C LEU A 887 -29.28 -23.77 19.95
N VAL A 888 -28.38 -22.81 19.69
CA VAL A 888 -27.66 -22.71 18.41
C VAL A 888 -26.74 -23.90 18.18
N VAL A 889 -26.01 -24.36 19.21
CA VAL A 889 -25.19 -25.59 19.10
C VAL A 889 -26.08 -26.81 18.78
N LEU A 890 -27.23 -26.95 19.44
CA LEU A 890 -28.17 -28.03 19.16
C LEU A 890 -28.69 -27.94 17.72
N ILE A 891 -29.10 -26.76 17.24
CA ILE A 891 -29.53 -26.58 15.83
C ILE A 891 -28.44 -27.05 14.86
N CYS A 892 -27.17 -26.72 15.13
CA CYS A 892 -26.05 -27.19 14.31
C CYS A 892 -25.97 -28.71 14.25
N LEU A 893 -26.22 -29.39 15.37
CA LEU A 893 -26.18 -30.84 15.50
C LEU A 893 -27.41 -31.54 14.90
N TYR A 894 -28.56 -30.88 14.79
CA TYR A 894 -29.73 -31.40 14.08
C TYR A 894 -29.61 -31.27 12.57
N TYR A 895 -28.92 -30.23 12.10
CA TYR A 895 -28.75 -29.95 10.67
C TYR A 895 -27.28 -29.95 10.25
N PRO A 896 -26.57 -31.07 10.43
CA PRO A 896 -25.11 -31.11 10.33
C PRO A 896 -24.57 -30.86 8.91
N ASN A 897 -25.40 -31.04 7.89
CA ASN A 897 -25.02 -30.96 6.48
C ASN A 897 -25.19 -29.55 5.86
N ILE A 898 -25.73 -28.57 6.60
CA ILE A 898 -25.86 -27.20 6.10
C ILE A 898 -24.47 -26.63 5.79
N GLY A 899 -24.32 -26.07 4.58
CA GLY A 899 -23.05 -25.54 4.08
C GLY A 899 -22.02 -26.62 3.69
N SER A 900 -22.43 -27.89 3.56
CA SER A 900 -21.53 -28.97 3.14
C SER A 900 -20.85 -28.66 1.79
N LYS A 901 -19.54 -28.93 1.73
CA LYS A 901 -18.68 -28.69 0.55
C LYS A 901 -18.62 -27.22 0.06
N GLY A 902 -19.08 -26.25 0.85
CA GLY A 902 -18.99 -24.82 0.53
C GLY A 902 -17.70 -24.14 1.02
N ILE A 903 -17.42 -22.94 0.49
CA ILE A 903 -16.27 -22.13 0.92
C ILE A 903 -16.38 -21.66 2.37
N VAL A 904 -17.60 -21.38 2.83
CA VAL A 904 -17.91 -20.95 4.21
C VAL A 904 -17.49 -22.02 5.21
N TRP A 905 -17.84 -23.27 4.95
CA TRP A 905 -17.41 -24.42 5.75
C TRP A 905 -15.88 -24.55 5.78
N TRP A 906 -15.24 -24.43 4.62
CA TRP A 906 -13.79 -24.57 4.51
C TRP A 906 -13.07 -23.48 5.32
N LEU A 907 -13.49 -22.22 5.17
CA LEU A 907 -12.98 -21.08 5.94
C LEU A 907 -13.22 -21.27 7.44
N GLY A 908 -14.43 -21.64 7.83
CA GLY A 908 -14.79 -21.90 9.22
C GLY A 908 -13.95 -23.00 9.89
N SER A 909 -13.67 -24.07 9.15
CA SER A 909 -12.92 -25.23 9.66
C SER A 909 -11.40 -25.02 9.72
N LYS A 910 -10.85 -24.06 8.95
CA LYS A 910 -9.40 -23.88 8.78
C LYS A 910 -8.86 -22.53 9.25
N CYS A 911 -9.66 -21.48 9.19
CA CYS A 911 -9.15 -20.11 9.29
C CYS A 911 -9.58 -19.34 10.54
N THR A 912 -10.50 -19.89 11.33
CA THR A 912 -11.12 -19.18 12.47
C THR A 912 -10.16 -18.89 13.62
N LEU A 913 -9.30 -19.86 13.98
CA LEU A 913 -8.33 -19.69 15.06
C LEU A 913 -7.25 -18.64 14.73
N PRO A 914 -6.63 -18.61 13.53
CA PRO A 914 -5.73 -17.52 13.16
C PRO A 914 -6.39 -16.15 13.19
N VAL A 915 -7.64 -16.02 12.73
CA VAL A 915 -8.38 -14.74 12.82
C VAL A 915 -8.52 -14.29 14.28
N TYR A 916 -8.91 -15.22 15.16
CA TYR A 916 -8.96 -14.96 16.61
C TYR A 916 -7.62 -14.47 17.18
N ILE A 917 -6.48 -14.99 16.73
CA ILE A 917 -5.17 -14.54 17.23
C ILE A 917 -4.79 -13.17 16.66
N TRP A 918 -5.03 -12.92 15.37
CA TRP A 918 -4.47 -11.75 14.68
C TRP A 918 -5.38 -10.51 14.66
N HIS A 919 -6.70 -10.63 14.84
CA HIS A 919 -7.60 -9.48 14.68
C HIS A 919 -7.25 -8.28 15.57
N MET A 920 -6.83 -8.49 16.82
CA MET A 920 -6.44 -7.36 17.69
C MET A 920 -5.18 -6.66 17.21
N SER A 921 -4.23 -7.36 16.58
CA SER A 921 -3.07 -6.69 15.97
C SER A 921 -3.47 -5.78 14.80
N VAL A 922 -4.49 -6.18 14.02
CA VAL A 922 -5.05 -5.34 12.96
C VAL A 922 -5.83 -4.16 13.56
N LEU A 923 -6.61 -4.40 14.62
CA LEU A 923 -7.31 -3.31 15.32
C LEU A 923 -6.34 -2.32 15.96
N TRP A 924 -5.25 -2.79 16.56
CA TRP A 924 -4.19 -1.94 17.11
C TRP A 924 -3.56 -1.08 16.02
N PHE A 925 -3.24 -1.68 14.88
CA PHE A 925 -2.75 -0.94 13.72
C PHE A 925 -3.66 0.22 13.33
N PHE A 926 -4.97 -0.03 13.22
CA PHE A 926 -5.95 1.02 12.92
C PHE A 926 -6.12 2.02 14.06
N TRP A 927 -6.10 1.57 15.32
CA TRP A 927 -6.24 2.44 16.49
C TRP A 927 -5.03 3.37 16.68
N PHE A 928 -3.85 2.99 16.21
CA PHE A 928 -2.68 3.89 16.20
C PHE A 928 -2.65 4.79 14.97
N ALA A 929 -3.17 4.35 13.83
CA ALA A 929 -3.48 5.26 12.73
C ALA A 929 -4.60 6.26 13.09
N TYR A 930 -5.43 5.93 14.09
CA TYR A 930 -6.60 6.72 14.52
C TYR A 930 -6.27 8.07 15.15
N THR A 931 -5.06 8.31 15.66
CA THR A 931 -4.65 9.67 16.07
C THR A 931 -4.60 10.65 14.90
N SER A 932 -4.70 10.16 13.66
CA SER A 932 -4.70 10.93 12.42
C SER A 932 -5.99 10.75 11.58
N ILE A 933 -6.99 9.97 12.01
CA ILE A 933 -8.15 9.59 11.16
C ILE A 933 -9.48 10.01 11.82
N THR A 934 -10.31 10.75 11.09
CA THR A 934 -11.58 11.34 11.56
C THR A 934 -12.70 10.30 11.82
N LYS A 935 -13.76 10.76 12.50
CA LYS A 935 -14.84 10.01 13.21
C LYS A 935 -15.72 9.04 12.39
N ALA A 936 -15.42 8.73 11.12
CA ALA A 936 -16.34 8.03 10.22
C ALA A 936 -15.91 6.60 9.79
N TYR A 937 -15.37 5.73 10.66
CA TYR A 937 -14.88 4.40 10.20
C TYR A 937 -15.05 3.12 11.08
N PRO A 938 -15.90 3.01 12.13
CA PRO A 938 -15.96 1.78 12.94
C PRO A 938 -16.29 0.50 12.15
N VAL A 939 -17.19 0.58 11.16
CA VAL A 939 -17.62 -0.60 10.38
C VAL A 939 -16.48 -1.12 9.49
N ALA A 940 -15.79 -0.23 8.78
CA ALA A 940 -14.70 -0.62 7.88
C ALA A 940 -13.52 -1.21 8.65
N VAL A 941 -13.19 -0.66 9.82
CA VAL A 941 -12.14 -1.19 10.70
C VAL A 941 -12.49 -2.60 11.17
N THR A 942 -13.72 -2.83 11.65
CA THR A 942 -14.16 -4.15 12.11
C THR A 942 -14.18 -5.17 10.97
N VAL A 943 -14.69 -4.79 9.79
CA VAL A 943 -14.69 -5.64 8.60
C VAL A 943 -13.26 -5.98 8.19
N THR A 944 -12.35 -5.00 8.22
CA THR A 944 -10.94 -5.23 7.84
C THR A 944 -10.22 -6.13 8.85
N ALA A 945 -10.42 -5.91 10.16
CA ALA A 945 -9.89 -6.75 11.22
C ALA A 945 -10.38 -8.21 11.17
N PHE A 946 -11.53 -8.46 10.56
CA PHE A 946 -12.02 -9.80 10.28
C PHE A 946 -11.48 -10.37 8.96
N VAL A 947 -11.64 -9.63 7.86
CA VAL A 947 -11.34 -10.09 6.50
C VAL A 947 -9.84 -10.28 6.32
N LEU A 948 -8.99 -9.34 6.73
CA LEU A 948 -7.55 -9.42 6.47
C LEU A 948 -6.90 -10.68 7.09
N PRO A 949 -7.07 -10.99 8.39
CA PRO A 949 -6.57 -12.25 8.95
C PRO A 949 -7.22 -13.49 8.33
N LEU A 950 -8.49 -13.40 7.91
CA LEU A 950 -9.21 -14.53 7.31
C LEU A 950 -8.61 -14.89 5.94
N LEU A 951 -8.28 -13.89 5.13
CA LEU A 951 -7.63 -14.05 3.84
C LEU A 951 -6.22 -14.58 3.98
N LEU A 952 -5.43 -13.99 4.89
CA LEU A 952 -4.07 -14.46 5.17
C LEU A 952 -4.09 -15.92 5.63
N SER A 953 -5.03 -16.29 6.51
CA SER A 953 -5.16 -17.66 6.98
C SER A 953 -5.60 -18.63 5.88
N ALA A 954 -6.56 -18.23 5.04
CA ALA A 954 -7.00 -19.01 3.89
C ALA A 954 -5.83 -19.26 2.93
N PHE A 955 -5.04 -18.22 2.70
CA PHE A 955 -3.85 -18.28 1.88
C PHE A 955 -2.79 -19.26 2.42
N ILE A 956 -2.42 -19.14 3.69
CA ILE A 956 -1.45 -20.05 4.35
C ILE A 956 -1.92 -21.52 4.28
N GLU A 957 -3.21 -21.78 4.51
CA GLU A 957 -3.74 -23.14 4.47
C GLU A 957 -3.79 -23.72 3.05
N LYS A 958 -4.02 -22.91 2.02
CA LYS A 958 -3.91 -23.34 0.62
C LYS A 958 -2.46 -23.67 0.23
N ILE A 959 -1.48 -22.89 0.69
CA ILE A 959 -0.05 -23.22 0.50
C ILE A 959 0.27 -24.56 1.15
N LYS A 960 -0.11 -24.77 2.41
CA LYS A 960 0.15 -26.03 3.14
C LYS A 960 -0.50 -27.24 2.47
N GLN A 961 -1.67 -27.07 1.88
CA GLN A 961 -2.32 -28.14 1.12
C GLN A 961 -1.53 -28.48 -0.15
N HIS A 962 -1.08 -27.47 -0.90
CA HIS A 962 -0.25 -27.69 -2.10
C HIS A 962 1.14 -28.28 -1.79
N SER A 963 1.76 -27.95 -0.64
CA SER A 963 3.05 -28.52 -0.27
C SER A 963 2.96 -29.98 0.20
N ARG A 964 1.85 -30.38 0.83
CA ARG A 964 1.62 -31.79 1.24
C ARG A 964 1.31 -32.72 0.07
N VAL A 965 0.63 -32.23 -0.97
CA VAL A 965 0.35 -33.03 -2.19
C VAL A 965 1.60 -33.31 -3.03
N LYS A 966 2.74 -32.66 -2.74
CA LYS A 966 4.03 -32.93 -3.40
C LYS A 966 5.00 -33.80 -2.59
N LEU A 967 4.66 -34.12 -1.34
CA LEU A 967 5.47 -34.95 -0.43
C LEU A 967 4.93 -36.39 -0.30
N VAL A 968 3.75 -36.64 -0.88
CA VAL A 968 3.15 -37.95 -1.17
C VAL A 968 3.18 -38.09 -2.69
#